data_AF-A0A3E1NML7-F1
#
_entry.id   AF-A0A3E1NML7-F1
#
_cell.length_a   1.000
_cell.length_b   1.000
_cell.length_c   1.000
_cell.angle_alpha   90.00
_cell.angle_beta   90.00
_cell.angle_gamma   90.00
#
_symmetry.space_group_name_H-M   'P 1'
#
loop_
_entity.id
_entity.type
_entity.pdbx_description
1 polymer ?
#
loop_
_entity_poly.entity_id
_entity_poly.type
_entity_poly.pdbx_seq_one_letter_code
_entity_poly.pdbx_strand_id
1 'polypeptide(L)'
;MKAKGQWLYTLYDDVNRPVQTGVMTGYGGTPADMQGYLANITPATVADIILPGWDGVTTSYVASNSITMLEGFNVDGATAGVALEIANLAGTGSGALSGTTYTALTYTDYDDYHTTGKSFNGTYAAKPGTGGNDNAENAATTASAVTLGMPTVTRVRVIEDPNNLSSGKWLETVTYYDDKGRAIQVQSDNYKGGVDIISSRYAFTGKVVSSYQVHNNPAGGITGLGIQTDYLYDHADRLLTVTKQVGDDIANKRLISTITYDALGQVKQKQIGQKRDAAGNLTAAVMEDDAYAYNIRGWLKSINRKTDGSGIDINTSAKWFGMDLSYDWGFGSNQYNGNIAGMRWKSSGDQKERAYGYGYDASNRLLKADFTQNDGGWNTTAGIDFSMKMGDGITPGSAYDANGNIKAMWQKGLVGTASDIVDDLAYSYYSGTNKLAAVTDTRSATQLGDFTDNNKTGNDYGYDVNGNLIADKNKSIGTSVGTDVPAGAQDIIYNHLNLPWQLTVANKGSIFYIYDAAGNKLEKRVVEGSKTTTTDYLGGFVYENNHLQFFGHEEGRVRVLRDGSGTTTGYAYDYFLKDHLGNTRTVLTDEFSNQRYLATVEPQYRTTELQLFNDQLAQTARNKSEIPGFDTDPNNTTVTWLKNDGQDGTPKIGPGILLKVMAGDQISISAQAWYRNQDHQPANNTVASNLATQVVNLFTGEVAGAGGHFNATNLGTGTSSLLNAPVQGFVSTEATDDSRPKAFLNWIVLDEEQLKNRTDVSGYRQIPVVGANETYKVLQSGNLTIPVNGYIYIYESNVSSTGVAFDNLSITHTPGPLLEETHYYPFGLTMAGISSKAAGKQQNRFKYNGKELQNQEFSDGSGLELYDYGARFYDPVIARWTTPDPMAELSRRWSPYTYGKDNPIKFIDPDGMFDELYDQKGKKIGEDENGANGRARVVTDSKEAAQVKANTKNNSITQSSSISSGASVSKTALKESLNIIGRTQSKTANDPSGGLHGESSIVMNNGNVLQGASGKAAFINSNNELQADETLPNLPSGSTPADAETTIHSHVTGTILQNGQIYSHDALQPSNTDGGTFKQYGTNIIVGPLGQATATSSTTGGVSINQPGNGVVIYKGGATTPTVTLTIKAVQQILKP
;
A
#
# COMPACT_ATOMS: atom_id res chain seq x y z
N MET A 1 -9.64 13.19 22.68
CA MET A 1 -8.77 13.48 23.85
C MET A 1 -9.39 14.43 24.87
N LYS A 2 -9.79 15.67 24.51
CA LYS A 2 -10.29 16.70 25.47
C LYS A 2 -11.35 16.20 26.47
N ALA A 3 -12.34 15.42 26.01
CA ALA A 3 -13.38 14.84 26.89
C ALA A 3 -12.86 13.81 27.91
N LYS A 4 -11.67 13.24 27.69
CA LYS A 4 -10.97 12.33 28.62
C LYS A 4 -9.98 13.08 29.55
N GLY A 5 -9.89 14.41 29.51
CA GLY A 5 -8.89 15.18 30.26
C GLY A 5 -7.43 14.91 29.83
N GLN A 6 -7.25 14.47 28.57
CA GLN A 6 -5.96 14.09 27.99
C GLN A 6 -5.38 15.21 27.14
N TRP A 7 -4.06 15.42 27.26
CA TRP A 7 -3.27 16.39 26.50
C TRP A 7 -2.05 15.70 25.90
N LEU A 8 -1.66 16.05 24.67
CA LEU A 8 -0.35 15.66 24.14
C LEU A 8 0.73 16.59 24.70
N TYR A 9 1.94 16.06 24.89
CA TYR A 9 3.13 16.83 25.24
C TYR A 9 4.36 16.31 24.49
N THR A 10 5.35 17.19 24.34
CA THR A 10 6.71 16.87 23.89
C THR A 10 7.71 17.47 24.86
N LEU A 11 8.76 16.72 25.22
CA LEU A 11 9.91 17.20 25.97
C LEU A 11 11.12 17.29 25.04
N TYR A 12 12.00 18.22 25.36
CA TYR A 12 13.18 18.58 24.57
C TYR A 12 14.43 18.53 25.44
N ASP A 13 15.57 18.27 24.83
CA ASP A 13 16.87 18.40 25.49
C ASP A 13 17.37 19.86 25.53
N ASP A 14 18.54 20.05 26.14
CA ASP A 14 19.18 21.36 26.33
C ASP A 14 19.58 22.06 25.01
N VAL A 15 19.55 21.35 23.89
CA VAL A 15 19.76 21.91 22.53
C VAL A 15 18.49 21.90 21.68
N ASN A 16 17.33 21.78 22.33
CA ASN A 16 15.98 21.85 21.78
C ASN A 16 15.64 20.79 20.71
N ARG A 17 16.15 19.57 20.85
CA ARG A 17 15.72 18.41 20.05
C ARG A 17 14.63 17.62 20.81
N PRO A 18 13.59 17.12 20.14
CA PRO A 18 12.53 16.36 20.80
C PRO A 18 13.06 15.00 21.29
N VAL A 19 13.12 14.82 22.62
CA VAL A 19 13.61 13.58 23.25
C VAL A 19 12.51 12.68 23.76
N GLN A 20 11.29 13.18 23.97
CA GLN A 20 10.15 12.38 24.44
C GLN A 20 8.83 12.99 23.96
N THR A 21 7.89 12.18 23.48
CA THR A 21 6.48 12.60 23.33
C THR A 21 5.58 11.79 24.26
N GLY A 22 4.37 12.26 24.54
CA GLY A 22 3.41 11.48 25.32
C GLY A 22 2.05 12.09 25.53
N VAL A 23 1.26 11.42 26.39
CA VAL A 23 -0.04 11.90 26.86
C VAL A 23 0.04 12.22 28.35
N MET A 24 -0.39 13.43 28.72
CA MET A 24 -0.57 13.89 30.09
C MET A 24 -2.05 13.81 30.50
N THR A 25 -2.33 13.33 31.70
CA THR A 25 -3.68 13.18 32.27
C THR A 25 -3.77 13.80 33.68
N GLY A 26 -4.99 13.97 34.20
CA GLY A 26 -5.23 14.58 35.51
C GLY A 26 -5.25 16.12 35.51
N TYR A 27 -4.93 16.75 34.38
CA TYR A 27 -4.97 18.20 34.26
C TYR A 27 -6.39 18.72 33.97
N GLY A 28 -7.03 19.29 34.99
CA GLY A 28 -8.36 19.90 34.90
C GLY A 28 -8.40 21.37 34.44
N GLY A 29 -7.24 22.00 34.18
CA GLY A 29 -7.17 23.40 33.76
C GLY A 29 -7.55 23.62 32.30
N THR A 30 -7.80 24.88 31.97
CA THR A 30 -8.06 25.35 30.59
C THR A 30 -6.75 25.47 29.80
N PRO A 31 -6.78 25.63 28.46
CA PRO A 31 -5.60 26.02 27.70
C PRO A 31 -4.93 27.30 28.22
N ALA A 32 -5.70 28.24 28.77
CA ALA A 32 -5.18 29.47 29.34
C ALA A 32 -4.45 29.25 30.68
N ASP A 33 -4.86 28.26 31.47
CA ASP A 33 -4.16 27.87 32.70
C ASP A 33 -2.85 27.13 32.38
N MET A 34 -2.83 26.35 31.30
CA MET A 34 -1.61 25.70 30.78
C MET A 34 -0.63 26.77 30.29
N GLN A 35 -1.15 27.75 29.54
CA GLN A 35 -0.47 28.97 29.13
C GLN A 35 -0.04 29.83 30.34
N GLY A 36 -0.67 29.69 31.51
CA GLY A 36 -0.17 30.23 32.77
C GLY A 36 1.02 29.45 33.33
N TYR A 37 0.97 28.11 33.30
CA TYR A 37 1.98 27.25 33.90
C TYR A 37 3.34 27.32 33.19
N LEU A 38 3.41 27.10 31.87
CA LEU A 38 4.73 27.04 31.19
C LEU A 38 5.43 28.40 31.10
N ALA A 39 4.71 29.51 31.30
CA ALA A 39 5.28 30.84 31.45
C ALA A 39 6.02 31.03 32.80
N ASN A 40 5.87 30.08 33.72
CA ASN A 40 6.50 30.07 35.05
C ASN A 40 7.50 28.89 35.23
N ILE A 41 7.71 28.05 34.21
CA ILE A 41 8.77 27.01 34.25
C ILE A 41 10.12 27.67 33.95
N THR A 42 11.09 27.48 34.83
CA THR A 42 12.51 27.72 34.52
C THR A 42 13.20 26.42 34.12
N PRO A 43 14.23 26.46 33.25
CA PRO A 43 14.97 25.26 32.84
C PRO A 43 15.52 24.49 34.04
N ALA A 44 15.57 23.15 33.91
CA ALA A 44 16.17 22.30 34.93
C ALA A 44 17.67 22.55 35.04
N THR A 45 18.23 22.29 36.23
CA THR A 45 19.69 22.36 36.44
C THR A 45 20.32 21.00 36.20
N VAL A 46 21.54 20.99 35.66
CA VAL A 46 22.21 19.76 35.20
C VAL A 46 22.47 18.81 36.38
N ALA A 47 22.03 17.56 36.26
CA ALA A 47 22.18 16.54 37.29
C ALA A 47 23.64 16.05 37.37
N ASP A 48 24.10 15.37 36.34
CA ASP A 48 25.42 14.78 36.23
C ASP A 48 26.13 15.29 34.97
N ILE A 49 27.44 15.51 35.05
CA ILE A 49 28.29 15.92 33.92
C ILE A 49 29.39 14.88 33.71
N ILE A 50 29.60 14.45 32.47
CA ILE A 50 30.75 13.65 32.06
C ILE A 50 31.61 14.49 31.12
N LEU A 51 32.91 14.61 31.43
CA LEU A 51 33.86 15.43 30.69
C LEU A 51 34.85 14.55 29.90
N PRO A 52 34.67 14.37 28.59
CA PRO A 52 35.62 13.65 27.73
C PRO A 52 36.91 14.45 27.45
N GLY A 53 36.87 15.77 27.60
CA GLY A 53 38.00 16.68 27.39
C GLY A 53 37.60 18.12 27.72
N TRP A 54 38.59 19.00 27.84
CA TRP A 54 38.34 20.44 27.99
C TRP A 54 38.19 21.11 26.62
N ASP A 55 37.20 21.98 26.47
CA ASP A 55 36.86 22.65 25.20
C ASP A 55 37.75 23.87 24.87
N GLY A 56 38.65 24.24 25.78
CA GLY A 56 39.54 25.40 25.65
C GLY A 56 38.93 26.75 26.05
N VAL A 57 37.66 26.78 26.50
CA VAL A 57 36.92 28.04 26.75
C VAL A 57 36.15 28.01 28.08
N THR A 58 35.64 26.86 28.50
CA THR A 58 34.82 26.72 29.71
C THR A 58 35.67 26.83 30.97
N THR A 59 35.41 27.85 31.78
CA THR A 59 36.15 28.14 33.02
C THR A 59 35.47 27.60 34.28
N SER A 60 34.24 27.09 34.18
CA SER A 60 33.53 26.42 35.28
C SER A 60 32.56 25.36 34.76
N TYR A 61 32.60 24.17 35.34
CA TYR A 61 31.58 23.13 35.17
C TYR A 61 30.83 22.97 36.49
N VAL A 62 29.49 23.08 36.45
CA VAL A 62 28.63 23.01 37.64
C VAL A 62 27.58 21.91 37.44
N ALA A 63 27.55 20.94 38.35
CA ALA A 63 26.56 19.87 38.38
C ALA A 63 25.89 19.81 39.77
N SER A 64 24.71 19.20 39.85
CA SER A 64 23.96 19.05 41.12
C SER A 64 24.15 17.68 41.80
N ASN A 65 24.72 16.69 41.11
CA ASN A 65 24.95 15.34 41.63
C ASN A 65 26.42 14.88 41.46
N SER A 66 26.96 14.81 40.23
CA SER A 66 28.37 14.44 39.99
C SER A 66 29.02 15.11 38.76
N ILE A 67 30.35 15.20 38.77
CA ILE A 67 31.18 15.54 37.61
C ILE A 67 32.24 14.45 37.47
N THR A 68 32.23 13.73 36.35
CA THR A 68 33.16 12.63 36.05
C THR A 68 34.06 13.01 34.87
N MET A 69 35.37 13.02 35.07
CA MET A 69 36.35 13.21 33.99
C MET A 69 36.78 11.85 33.44
N LEU A 70 36.78 11.71 32.11
CA LEU A 70 37.25 10.49 31.44
C LEU A 70 38.79 10.46 31.32
N GLU A 71 39.34 9.26 31.13
CA GLU A 71 40.77 9.05 30.98
C GLU A 71 41.28 9.77 29.72
N GLY A 72 42.16 10.76 29.90
CA GLY A 72 42.63 11.65 28.84
C GLY A 72 42.21 13.12 28.99
N PHE A 73 41.36 13.48 29.96
CA PHE A 73 41.03 14.88 30.26
C PHE A 73 42.30 15.67 30.65
N ASN A 74 42.69 16.64 29.82
CA ASN A 74 43.87 17.48 30.05
C ASN A 74 43.55 18.96 29.80
N VAL A 75 44.17 19.86 30.59
CA VAL A 75 43.89 21.30 30.60
C VAL A 75 45.14 22.09 30.17
N ASP A 76 45.66 21.79 28.98
CA ASP A 76 46.86 22.44 28.46
C ASP A 76 46.54 23.86 27.98
N GLY A 77 46.94 24.87 28.77
CA GLY A 77 47.11 26.25 28.27
C GLY A 77 46.52 27.40 29.09
N ALA A 78 45.70 27.13 30.12
CA ALA A 78 45.05 28.20 30.90
C ALA A 78 45.84 28.63 32.13
N THR A 79 46.14 29.93 32.25
CA THR A 79 46.65 30.57 33.49
C THR A 79 45.58 30.79 34.57
N ALA A 80 44.33 30.42 34.31
CA ALA A 80 43.23 30.37 35.26
C ALA A 80 42.66 28.95 35.28
N GLY A 81 42.61 28.32 36.45
CA GLY A 81 42.12 26.95 36.59
C GLY A 81 40.62 26.84 36.30
N VAL A 82 40.22 25.73 35.68
CA VAL A 82 38.81 25.38 35.49
C VAL A 82 38.20 25.01 36.84
N ALA A 83 37.12 25.69 37.24
CA ALA A 83 36.36 25.35 38.42
C ALA A 83 35.48 24.12 38.17
N LEU A 84 35.42 23.20 39.14
CA LEU A 84 34.49 22.07 39.15
C LEU A 84 33.66 22.20 40.42
N GLU A 85 32.35 22.41 40.29
CA GLU A 85 31.47 22.67 41.42
C GLU A 85 30.31 21.67 41.47
N ILE A 86 30.24 20.89 42.55
CA ILE A 86 29.02 20.19 42.95
C ILE A 86 28.21 21.17 43.78
N ALA A 87 27.35 21.94 43.12
CA ALA A 87 26.54 22.96 43.75
C ALA A 87 25.17 22.40 44.12
N ASN A 88 24.72 22.63 45.36
CA ASN A 88 23.37 22.26 45.78
C ASN A 88 22.36 23.29 45.24
N LEU A 89 22.14 23.22 43.92
CA LEU A 89 21.29 24.12 43.15
C LEU A 89 19.83 23.90 43.54
N ALA A 90 19.31 24.79 44.39
CA ALA A 90 17.91 24.78 44.81
C ALA A 90 16.97 25.25 43.68
N GLY A 91 16.86 24.45 42.61
CA GLY A 91 15.96 24.62 41.49
C GLY A 91 14.88 23.54 41.47
N THR A 92 13.67 23.86 41.91
CA THR A 92 12.49 23.00 41.76
C THR A 92 12.09 22.94 40.28
N GLY A 93 12.75 22.06 39.52
CA GLY A 93 12.77 22.07 38.05
C GLY A 93 12.22 20.83 37.36
N SER A 94 11.48 19.94 38.04
CA SER A 94 10.63 19.01 37.29
C SER A 94 9.46 19.81 36.69
N GLY A 95 9.45 20.01 35.37
CA GLY A 95 8.34 20.63 34.61
C GLY A 95 7.03 19.81 34.60
N ALA A 96 6.85 18.97 35.62
CA ALA A 96 5.67 18.17 35.86
C ALA A 96 4.63 18.97 36.63
N LEU A 97 3.45 19.14 36.05
CA LEU A 97 2.29 19.71 36.72
C LEU A 97 1.92 18.85 37.95
N SER A 98 1.83 19.48 39.12
CA SER A 98 1.45 18.78 40.34
C SER A 98 0.06 18.15 40.19
N GLY A 99 -0.06 16.85 40.51
CA GLY A 99 -1.30 16.08 40.38
C GLY A 99 -1.59 15.55 38.97
N THR A 100 -0.71 15.75 37.98
CA THR A 100 -0.86 15.14 36.65
C THR A 100 -0.01 13.88 36.51
N THR A 101 -0.37 13.03 35.54
CA THR A 101 0.40 11.82 35.18
C THR A 101 0.88 11.95 33.75
N TYR A 102 2.19 11.84 33.54
CA TYR A 102 2.82 11.86 32.22
C TYR A 102 3.08 10.43 31.74
N THR A 103 2.45 10.03 30.65
CA THR A 103 2.71 8.74 30.00
C THR A 103 3.54 8.98 28.74
N ALA A 104 4.82 8.62 28.77
CA ALA A 104 5.69 8.68 27.60
C ALA A 104 5.24 7.67 26.54
N LEU A 105 5.21 8.10 25.28
CA LEU A 105 4.80 7.34 24.10
C LEU A 105 5.94 7.15 23.09
N THR A 106 6.84 8.12 22.97
CA THR A 106 8.12 7.96 22.24
C THR A 106 9.29 8.48 23.08
N TYR A 107 10.48 7.97 22.77
CA TYR A 107 11.76 8.57 23.12
C TYR A 107 12.66 8.68 21.88
N THR A 108 13.56 9.66 21.87
CA THR A 108 14.66 9.78 20.92
C THR A 108 15.92 10.21 21.66
N ASP A 109 16.96 9.39 21.59
CA ASP A 109 18.31 9.72 22.03
C ASP A 109 19.16 10.12 20.81
N TYR A 110 20.15 10.95 21.05
CA TYR A 110 21.02 11.53 20.03
C TYR A 110 22.50 11.34 20.39
N ASP A 111 23.38 11.71 19.46
CA ASP A 111 24.81 11.95 19.65
C ASP A 111 25.70 10.72 19.90
N ASP A 112 25.24 9.70 20.62
CA ASP A 112 26.01 8.49 20.92
C ASP A 112 25.16 7.21 21.04
N TYR A 113 25.82 6.07 21.32
CA TYR A 113 25.18 4.75 21.45
C TYR A 113 25.12 4.23 22.90
N HIS A 114 25.40 5.05 23.91
CA HIS A 114 25.52 4.59 25.30
C HIS A 114 24.17 4.20 25.94
N THR A 115 23.05 4.67 25.39
CA THR A 115 21.71 4.40 25.95
C THR A 115 21.12 3.05 25.55
N THR A 116 21.73 2.32 24.61
CA THR A 116 21.23 1.02 24.12
C THR A 116 22.14 -0.14 24.52
N GLY A 117 21.54 -1.31 24.75
CA GLY A 117 22.27 -2.58 24.89
C GLY A 117 22.59 -3.29 23.57
N LYS A 118 22.13 -2.76 22.43
CA LYS A 118 22.41 -3.31 21.10
C LYS A 118 23.82 -2.91 20.65
N SER A 119 24.50 -3.81 19.95
CA SER A 119 25.85 -3.59 19.43
C SER A 119 25.90 -3.77 17.91
N PHE A 120 26.74 -2.98 17.24
CA PHE A 120 26.90 -3.02 15.79
C PHE A 120 27.34 -4.42 15.32
N ASN A 121 26.55 -5.02 14.44
CA ASN A 121 26.80 -6.36 13.93
C ASN A 121 27.63 -6.30 12.64
N GLY A 122 28.95 -6.34 12.78
CA GLY A 122 29.89 -6.34 11.66
C GLY A 122 29.74 -7.53 10.69
N THR A 123 29.23 -8.67 11.16
CA THR A 123 28.98 -9.84 10.30
C THR A 123 27.85 -9.58 9.30
N TYR A 124 26.74 -8.97 9.73
CA TYR A 124 25.65 -8.61 8.84
C TYR A 124 25.95 -7.33 8.03
N ALA A 125 26.73 -6.40 8.58
CA ALA A 125 27.19 -5.21 7.84
C ALA A 125 28.09 -5.54 6.64
N ALA A 126 28.81 -6.67 6.69
CA ALA A 126 29.64 -7.16 5.59
C ALA A 126 28.88 -7.94 4.50
N LYS A 127 27.59 -8.28 4.70
CA LYS A 127 26.79 -9.09 3.76
C LYS A 127 26.38 -8.37 2.46
N PRO A 128 25.98 -7.08 2.46
CA PRO A 128 25.56 -6.40 1.25
C PRO A 128 26.63 -6.39 0.13
N GLY A 129 26.22 -6.87 -1.05
CA GLY A 129 27.05 -6.94 -2.25
C GLY A 129 27.24 -5.59 -2.94
N THR A 130 27.91 -5.57 -4.10
CA THR A 130 28.06 -4.35 -4.92
C THR A 130 26.81 -4.03 -5.75
N GLY A 131 25.80 -4.91 -5.77
CA GLY A 131 24.67 -4.84 -6.69
C GLY A 131 25.03 -4.97 -8.19
N GLY A 132 26.30 -5.29 -8.50
CA GLY A 132 26.83 -5.20 -9.86
C GLY A 132 27.28 -3.80 -10.29
N ASN A 133 27.32 -2.82 -9.38
CA ASN A 133 27.74 -1.45 -9.66
C ASN A 133 29.26 -1.27 -9.48
N ASP A 134 29.94 -0.75 -10.50
CA ASP A 134 31.39 -0.47 -10.46
C ASP A 134 31.79 0.62 -9.44
N ASN A 135 30.84 1.48 -9.06
CA ASN A 135 31.05 2.59 -8.12
C ASN A 135 30.64 2.28 -6.66
N ALA A 136 30.42 1.01 -6.34
CA ALA A 136 30.10 0.56 -4.98
C ALA A 136 31.29 0.78 -4.02
N GLU A 137 31.07 1.49 -2.92
CA GLU A 137 32.07 1.66 -1.85
C GLU A 137 32.27 0.32 -1.11
N ASN A 138 33.26 0.24 -0.22
CA ASN A 138 33.44 -0.96 0.61
C ASN A 138 32.26 -1.14 1.59
N ALA A 139 31.95 -2.39 1.95
CA ALA A 139 31.00 -2.67 3.01
C ALA A 139 31.54 -2.15 4.36
N ALA A 140 30.66 -1.61 5.20
CA ALA A 140 31.07 -1.06 6.49
C ALA A 140 31.44 -2.17 7.48
N THR A 141 32.56 -2.01 8.18
CA THR A 141 33.06 -2.98 9.16
C THR A 141 32.96 -2.49 10.61
N THR A 142 32.64 -1.21 10.81
CA THR A 142 32.49 -0.55 12.12
C THR A 142 31.41 0.54 12.02
N ALA A 143 30.74 0.85 13.13
CA ALA A 143 29.97 2.08 13.27
C ALA A 143 30.91 3.28 13.49
N SER A 144 30.51 4.46 13.03
CA SER A 144 31.19 5.72 13.32
C SER A 144 30.97 6.15 14.77
N ALA A 145 31.94 6.85 15.34
CA ALA A 145 31.79 7.60 16.59
C ALA A 145 31.43 9.08 16.36
N VAL A 146 31.32 9.52 15.10
CA VAL A 146 31.06 10.92 14.72
C VAL A 146 29.55 11.14 14.52
N THR A 147 28.79 10.90 15.57
CA THR A 147 27.31 10.84 15.57
C THR A 147 26.63 12.06 16.17
N LEU A 148 27.39 13.09 16.55
CA LEU A 148 26.89 14.35 17.09
C LEU A 148 25.87 15.01 16.15
N GLY A 149 24.68 15.31 16.68
CA GLY A 149 23.52 15.84 15.96
C GLY A 149 22.60 14.78 15.34
N MET A 150 22.99 13.50 15.33
CA MET A 150 22.22 12.42 14.70
C MET A 150 21.33 11.70 15.73
N PRO A 151 20.08 11.31 15.37
CA PRO A 151 19.24 10.45 16.22
C PRO A 151 19.79 9.03 16.18
N THR A 152 20.34 8.56 17.29
CA THR A 152 21.04 7.26 17.37
C THR A 152 20.13 6.15 17.85
N VAL A 153 19.20 6.46 18.78
CA VAL A 153 18.24 5.51 19.33
C VAL A 153 16.84 6.13 19.36
N THR A 154 15.83 5.41 18.91
CA THR A 154 14.43 5.77 19.12
C THR A 154 13.72 4.66 19.88
N ARG A 155 12.72 5.00 20.70
CA ARG A 155 11.83 4.02 21.33
C ARG A 155 10.39 4.44 21.09
N VAL A 156 9.54 3.50 20.67
CA VAL A 156 8.11 3.74 20.51
C VAL A 156 7.36 2.75 21.39
N ARG A 157 6.35 3.23 22.13
CA ARG A 157 5.56 2.36 23.01
C ARG A 157 4.47 1.64 22.22
N VAL A 158 4.23 0.38 22.55
CA VAL A 158 3.04 -0.37 22.12
C VAL A 158 1.78 0.16 22.83
N ILE A 159 0.67 0.29 22.12
CA ILE A 159 -0.64 0.66 22.69
C ILE A 159 -1.48 -0.61 22.88
N GLU A 160 -1.25 -1.32 23.98
CA GLU A 160 -2.00 -2.53 24.36
C GLU A 160 -3.45 -2.20 24.75
N ASP A 161 -3.66 -1.10 25.49
CA ASP A 161 -4.97 -0.60 25.95
C ASP A 161 -5.05 0.93 25.77
N PRO A 162 -6.02 1.47 24.98
CA PRO A 162 -6.17 2.91 24.76
C PRO A 162 -6.68 3.68 25.99
N ASN A 163 -7.09 2.98 27.05
CA ASN A 163 -7.44 3.56 28.35
C ASN A 163 -6.30 3.47 29.36
N ASN A 164 -5.29 2.60 29.13
CA ASN A 164 -4.06 2.53 29.91
C ASN A 164 -2.82 2.54 29.00
N LEU A 165 -2.50 3.73 28.50
CA LEU A 165 -1.34 3.97 27.62
C LEU A 165 0.02 3.62 28.25
N SER A 166 0.10 3.35 29.56
CA SER A 166 1.34 2.97 30.25
C SER A 166 1.64 1.46 30.21
N SER A 167 0.64 0.65 29.85
CA SER A 167 0.68 -0.82 29.93
C SER A 167 1.63 -1.48 28.93
N GLY A 168 1.80 -0.89 27.74
CA GLY A 168 2.60 -1.50 26.68
C GLY A 168 4.10 -1.29 26.85
N LYS A 169 4.85 -2.26 26.32
CA LYS A 169 6.32 -2.26 26.27
C LYS A 169 6.86 -1.25 25.26
N TRP A 170 8.17 -1.02 25.33
CA TRP A 170 8.92 -0.25 24.35
C TRP A 170 9.45 -1.15 23.23
N LEU A 171 9.45 -0.64 22.00
CA LEU A 171 10.19 -1.16 20.87
C LEU A 171 11.34 -0.18 20.60
N GLU A 172 12.59 -0.62 20.73
CA GLU A 172 13.77 0.22 20.50
C GLU A 172 14.32 0.01 19.08
N THR A 173 14.66 1.10 18.40
CA THR A 173 15.40 1.10 17.12
C THR A 173 16.70 1.86 17.28
N VAL A 174 17.81 1.28 16.81
CA VAL A 174 19.14 1.86 16.85
C VAL A 174 19.66 2.04 15.43
N THR A 175 20.18 3.23 15.10
CA THR A 175 20.73 3.54 13.78
C THR A 175 22.24 3.77 13.85
N TYR A 176 23.01 2.83 13.30
CA TYR A 176 24.45 2.95 13.14
C TYR A 176 24.81 3.69 11.86
N TYR A 177 25.65 4.70 11.99
CA TYR A 177 26.10 5.57 10.89
C TYR A 177 27.53 5.28 10.45
N ASP A 178 27.87 5.63 9.22
CA ASP A 178 29.26 5.83 8.78
C ASP A 178 29.73 7.28 9.00
N ASP A 179 31.01 7.55 8.76
CA ASP A 179 31.62 8.89 8.92
C ASP A 179 31.05 9.94 7.94
N LYS A 180 30.14 9.55 7.03
CA LYS A 180 29.40 10.44 6.12
C LYS A 180 27.95 10.68 6.60
N GLY A 181 27.57 10.16 7.77
CA GLY A 181 26.22 10.26 8.33
C GLY A 181 25.17 9.40 7.62
N ARG A 182 25.59 8.35 6.88
CA ARG A 182 24.66 7.42 6.21
C ARG A 182 24.38 6.22 7.10
N ALA A 183 23.12 5.79 7.17
CA ALA A 183 22.68 4.66 8.00
C ALA A 183 23.17 3.31 7.42
N ILE A 184 24.30 2.81 7.90
CA ILE A 184 24.90 1.55 7.47
C ILE A 184 24.27 0.31 8.11
N GLN A 185 23.66 0.46 9.30
CA GLN A 185 22.89 -0.60 9.93
C GLN A 185 21.79 -0.05 10.84
N VAL A 186 20.57 -0.54 10.69
CA VAL A 186 19.43 -0.27 11.59
C VAL A 186 19.08 -1.56 12.31
N GLN A 187 18.91 -1.52 13.64
CA GLN A 187 18.45 -2.65 14.45
C GLN A 187 17.18 -2.27 15.21
N SER A 188 16.06 -2.95 14.94
CA SER A 188 14.75 -2.65 15.52
C SER A 188 14.18 -3.84 16.28
N ASP A 189 13.75 -3.63 17.53
CA ASP A 189 12.96 -4.61 18.26
C ASP A 189 11.59 -4.78 17.59
N ASN A 190 11.14 -6.02 17.43
CA ASN A 190 9.81 -6.30 16.91
C ASN A 190 8.83 -6.73 18.01
N TYR A 191 7.54 -6.62 17.70
CA TYR A 191 6.47 -6.82 18.69
C TYR A 191 6.45 -8.23 19.30
N LYS A 192 7.08 -9.24 18.70
CA LYS A 192 7.20 -10.61 19.26
C LYS A 192 8.53 -10.90 19.96
N GLY A 193 9.33 -9.87 20.24
CA GLY A 193 10.53 -9.97 21.07
C GLY A 193 11.78 -10.49 20.35
N GLY A 194 11.76 -10.48 19.01
CA GLY A 194 12.97 -10.58 18.20
C GLY A 194 13.51 -9.21 17.81
N VAL A 195 14.63 -9.21 17.09
CA VAL A 195 15.29 -8.00 16.57
C VAL A 195 15.48 -8.15 15.06
N ASP A 196 15.07 -7.15 14.31
CA ASP A 196 15.23 -7.08 12.87
C ASP A 196 16.38 -6.13 12.52
N ILE A 197 17.33 -6.61 11.71
CA ILE A 197 18.58 -5.90 11.42
C ILE A 197 18.67 -5.66 9.92
N ILE A 198 18.68 -4.41 9.47
CA ILE A 198 18.89 -4.04 8.06
C ILE A 198 20.28 -3.41 7.95
N SER A 199 21.17 -4.01 7.16
CA SER A 199 22.47 -3.43 6.82
C SER A 199 22.49 -2.96 5.37
N SER A 200 23.14 -1.83 5.09
CA SER A 200 23.12 -1.15 3.78
C SER A 200 24.54 -0.87 3.28
N ARG A 201 24.73 -1.02 1.97
CA ARG A 201 25.96 -0.61 1.26
C ARG A 201 25.66 0.37 0.15
N TYR A 202 26.56 1.32 -0.02
CA TYR A 202 26.34 2.51 -0.84
C TYR A 202 27.29 2.59 -2.04
N ALA A 203 26.82 3.21 -3.13
CA ALA A 203 27.66 3.77 -4.17
C ALA A 203 28.34 5.06 -3.68
N PHE A 204 29.37 5.49 -4.40
CA PHE A 204 30.01 6.80 -4.20
C PHE A 204 29.02 7.98 -4.25
N THR A 205 27.94 7.87 -5.03
CA THR A 205 26.86 8.87 -5.14
C THR A 205 25.89 8.86 -3.95
N GLY A 206 26.04 7.95 -2.98
CA GLY A 206 25.16 7.82 -1.82
C GLY A 206 23.87 7.00 -2.07
N LYS A 207 23.70 6.40 -3.26
CA LYS A 207 22.62 5.43 -3.52
C LYS A 207 22.91 4.09 -2.84
N VAL A 208 21.89 3.41 -2.31
CA VAL A 208 22.02 2.05 -1.78
C VAL A 208 22.16 1.07 -2.94
N VAL A 209 23.27 0.34 -3.03
CA VAL A 209 23.51 -0.66 -4.09
C VAL A 209 23.16 -2.08 -3.66
N SER A 210 23.15 -2.33 -2.35
CA SER A 210 22.69 -3.59 -1.76
C SER A 210 22.26 -3.38 -0.32
N SER A 211 21.28 -4.16 0.13
CA SER A 211 20.86 -4.26 1.51
C SER A 211 20.76 -5.73 1.94
N TYR A 212 20.99 -5.97 3.23
CA TYR A 212 20.86 -7.30 3.85
C TYR A 212 20.03 -7.17 5.12
N GLN A 213 18.82 -7.70 5.09
CA GLN A 213 17.89 -7.74 6.21
C GLN A 213 17.98 -9.10 6.90
N VAL A 214 18.11 -9.13 8.22
CA VAL A 214 17.98 -10.32 9.05
C VAL A 214 16.73 -10.18 9.89
N HIS A 215 15.81 -11.12 9.75
CA HIS A 215 14.58 -11.17 10.52
C HIS A 215 14.67 -12.25 11.61
N ASN A 216 14.24 -11.90 12.82
CA ASN A 216 14.16 -12.82 13.95
C ASN A 216 12.77 -12.73 14.58
N ASN A 217 12.07 -13.85 14.71
CA ASN A 217 10.84 -13.95 15.50
C ASN A 217 10.88 -15.24 16.33
N PRO A 218 11.41 -15.20 17.58
CA PRO A 218 11.46 -16.36 18.46
C PRO A 218 10.08 -16.97 18.75
N ALA A 219 9.02 -16.16 18.83
CA ALA A 219 7.66 -16.66 19.05
C ALA A 219 7.14 -17.48 17.85
N GLY A 220 7.60 -17.17 16.63
CA GLY A 220 7.36 -17.93 15.41
C GLY A 220 8.45 -18.95 15.05
N GLY A 221 9.40 -19.22 15.95
CA GLY A 221 10.49 -20.17 15.73
C GLY A 221 11.52 -19.76 14.68
N ILE A 222 11.54 -18.49 14.24
CA ILE A 222 12.46 -17.99 13.22
C ILE A 222 13.64 -17.27 13.88
N THR A 223 14.85 -17.72 13.57
CA THR A 223 16.11 -17.11 14.00
C THR A 223 17.05 -17.00 12.80
N GLY A 224 17.50 -15.79 12.47
CA GLY A 224 18.51 -15.55 11.43
C GLY A 224 18.01 -15.63 9.99
N LEU A 225 16.75 -15.31 9.69
CA LEU A 225 16.26 -15.31 8.31
C LEU A 225 16.84 -14.12 7.53
N GLY A 226 17.94 -14.36 6.83
CA GLY A 226 18.59 -13.37 5.95
C GLY A 226 17.83 -13.15 4.64
N ILE A 227 17.81 -11.90 4.17
CA ILE A 227 17.28 -11.49 2.88
C ILE A 227 18.23 -10.45 2.28
N GLN A 228 18.90 -10.78 1.18
CA GLN A 228 19.69 -9.81 0.42
C GLN A 228 18.84 -9.19 -0.69
N THR A 229 18.96 -7.88 -0.89
CA THR A 229 18.43 -7.17 -2.05
C THR A 229 19.55 -6.40 -2.73
N ASP A 230 19.70 -6.57 -4.04
CA ASP A 230 20.70 -5.89 -4.85
C ASP A 230 20.02 -4.96 -5.86
N TYR A 231 20.55 -3.74 -5.99
CA TYR A 231 20.08 -2.71 -6.89
C TYR A 231 21.19 -2.34 -7.87
N LEU A 232 20.96 -2.56 -9.18
CA LEU A 232 21.86 -2.11 -10.24
C LEU A 232 21.36 -0.78 -10.80
N TYR A 233 22.24 0.20 -10.95
CA TYR A 233 21.94 1.51 -11.53
C TYR A 233 22.69 1.75 -12.85
N ASP A 234 22.16 2.65 -13.67
CA ASP A 234 22.91 3.20 -14.79
C ASP A 234 23.80 4.38 -14.38
N HIS A 235 24.58 4.87 -15.35
CA HIS A 235 25.47 6.04 -15.21
C HIS A 235 24.77 7.37 -14.82
N ALA A 236 23.43 7.38 -14.71
CA ALA A 236 22.62 8.53 -14.28
C ALA A 236 21.86 8.23 -12.97
N ASP A 237 22.33 7.24 -12.18
CA ASP A 237 21.71 6.76 -10.94
C ASP A 237 20.24 6.30 -11.10
N ARG A 238 19.83 5.84 -12.30
CA ARG A 238 18.49 5.27 -12.55
C ARG A 238 18.51 3.75 -12.40
N LEU A 239 17.49 3.19 -11.75
CA LEU A 239 17.43 1.77 -11.39
C LEU A 239 17.21 0.88 -12.63
N LEU A 240 18.18 0.01 -12.94
CA LEU A 240 18.12 -0.94 -14.04
C LEU A 240 17.61 -2.32 -13.62
N THR A 241 18.01 -2.81 -12.44
CA THR A 241 17.68 -4.19 -12.03
C THR A 241 17.54 -4.29 -10.52
N VAL A 242 16.54 -5.04 -10.07
CA VAL A 242 16.37 -5.49 -8.69
C VAL A 242 16.47 -7.00 -8.65
N THR A 243 17.31 -7.53 -7.76
CA THR A 243 17.32 -8.96 -7.45
C THR A 243 17.22 -9.17 -5.94
N LYS A 244 16.55 -10.24 -5.52
CA LYS A 244 16.37 -10.57 -4.10
C LYS A 244 16.69 -12.04 -3.84
N GLN A 245 17.35 -12.33 -2.73
CA GLN A 245 17.77 -13.67 -2.32
C GLN A 245 17.32 -13.92 -0.87
N VAL A 246 16.70 -15.07 -0.63
CA VAL A 246 16.27 -15.49 0.71
C VAL A 246 17.23 -16.55 1.25
N GLY A 247 17.79 -16.29 2.43
CA GLY A 247 18.95 -17.01 2.95
C GLY A 247 20.24 -16.68 2.21
N ASP A 248 21.32 -17.36 2.61
CA ASP A 248 22.67 -17.16 2.06
C ASP A 248 22.98 -17.98 0.80
N ASP A 249 22.07 -18.85 0.37
CA ASP A 249 22.26 -19.65 -0.85
C ASP A 249 21.92 -18.84 -2.12
N ILE A 250 22.89 -18.74 -3.03
CA ILE A 250 22.75 -18.08 -4.32
C ILE A 250 21.68 -18.74 -5.22
N ALA A 251 21.36 -20.02 -5.02
CA ALA A 251 20.25 -20.71 -5.71
C ALA A 251 18.87 -20.13 -5.34
N ASN A 252 18.75 -19.45 -4.20
CA ASN A 252 17.54 -18.74 -3.79
C ASN A 252 17.44 -17.31 -4.35
N LYS A 253 18.41 -16.86 -5.14
CA LYS A 253 18.34 -15.56 -5.80
C LYS A 253 17.26 -15.57 -6.89
N ARG A 254 16.51 -14.47 -6.99
CA ARG A 254 15.50 -14.20 -8.01
C ARG A 254 15.72 -12.84 -8.62
N LEU A 255 15.52 -12.72 -9.94
CA LEU A 255 15.25 -11.43 -10.57
C LEU A 255 13.85 -10.97 -10.15
N ILE A 256 13.76 -9.77 -9.57
CA ILE A 256 12.48 -9.15 -9.23
C ILE A 256 11.99 -8.34 -10.42
N SER A 257 12.80 -7.39 -10.90
CA SER A 257 12.51 -6.66 -12.13
C SER A 257 13.76 -6.14 -12.85
N THR A 258 13.63 -5.94 -14.17
CA THR A 258 14.56 -5.20 -15.02
C THR A 258 13.81 -4.04 -15.68
N ILE A 259 14.40 -2.84 -15.66
CA ILE A 259 13.77 -1.61 -16.15
C ILE A 259 14.63 -1.02 -17.27
N THR A 260 14.00 -0.59 -18.36
CA THR A 260 14.63 0.28 -19.36
C THR A 260 13.91 1.62 -19.44
N TYR A 261 14.66 2.66 -19.75
CA TYR A 261 14.17 4.03 -19.82
C TYR A 261 14.21 4.57 -21.26
N ASP A 262 13.34 5.52 -21.57
CA ASP A 262 13.42 6.30 -22.80
C ASP A 262 14.42 7.46 -22.70
N ALA A 263 14.52 8.25 -23.78
CA ALA A 263 15.41 9.40 -23.86
C ALA A 263 15.01 10.58 -22.95
N LEU A 264 13.81 10.56 -22.36
CA LEU A 264 13.33 11.54 -21.39
C LEU A 264 13.48 11.04 -19.93
N GLY A 265 13.93 9.80 -19.74
CA GLY A 265 14.07 9.17 -18.43
C GLY A 265 12.78 8.56 -17.89
N GLN A 266 11.75 8.40 -18.72
CA GLN A 266 10.51 7.71 -18.35
C GLN A 266 10.71 6.20 -18.48
N VAL A 267 10.01 5.40 -17.66
CA VAL A 267 10.06 3.93 -17.77
C VAL A 267 9.47 3.53 -19.12
N LYS A 268 10.26 2.89 -19.97
CA LYS A 268 9.84 2.43 -21.30
C LYS A 268 9.39 0.97 -21.26
N GLN A 269 10.12 0.15 -20.52
CA GLN A 269 9.86 -1.28 -20.40
C GLN A 269 10.17 -1.73 -18.97
N LYS A 270 9.31 -2.57 -18.38
CA LYS A 270 9.60 -3.28 -17.13
C LYS A 270 9.36 -4.78 -17.34
N GLN A 271 10.42 -5.56 -17.20
CA GLN A 271 10.33 -7.01 -17.18
C GLN A 271 10.32 -7.51 -15.73
N ILE A 272 9.45 -8.45 -15.40
CA ILE A 272 9.17 -8.87 -14.01
C ILE A 272 9.28 -10.40 -13.88
N GLY A 273 9.95 -10.85 -12.81
CA GLY A 273 10.07 -12.26 -12.45
C GLY A 273 10.82 -13.14 -13.47
N GLN A 274 10.80 -14.44 -13.22
CA GLN A 274 11.41 -15.48 -14.07
C GLN A 274 10.52 -16.71 -14.13
N LYS A 275 10.33 -17.27 -15.33
CA LYS A 275 9.61 -18.53 -15.51
C LYS A 275 10.46 -19.71 -15.07
N ARG A 276 9.76 -20.79 -14.70
CA ARG A 276 10.35 -22.12 -14.53
C ARG A 276 10.16 -23.00 -15.77
N ASP A 277 11.10 -23.92 -15.97
CA ASP A 277 10.95 -25.01 -16.95
C ASP A 277 10.08 -26.16 -16.40
N ALA A 278 9.84 -27.20 -17.22
CA ALA A 278 9.04 -28.36 -16.83
C ALA A 278 9.68 -29.24 -15.73
N ALA A 279 10.94 -28.98 -15.36
CA ALA A 279 11.63 -29.61 -14.23
C ALA A 279 11.69 -28.68 -13.00
N GLY A 280 11.08 -27.48 -13.07
CA GLY A 280 11.02 -26.50 -11.98
C GLY A 280 12.23 -25.56 -11.90
N ASN A 281 13.19 -25.61 -12.83
CA ASN A 281 14.37 -24.73 -12.80
C ASN A 281 14.03 -23.34 -13.34
N LEU A 282 14.60 -22.28 -12.75
CA LEU A 282 14.46 -20.92 -13.29
C LEU A 282 15.12 -20.79 -14.66
N THR A 283 14.49 -20.00 -15.51
CA THR A 283 14.97 -19.70 -16.88
C THR A 283 15.29 -18.21 -17.03
N ALA A 284 15.91 -17.84 -18.15
CA ALA A 284 16.10 -16.44 -18.53
C ALA A 284 14.83 -15.77 -19.09
N ALA A 285 13.73 -16.52 -19.27
CA ALA A 285 12.47 -15.96 -19.74
C ALA A 285 11.71 -15.32 -18.57
N VAL A 286 11.23 -14.09 -18.79
CA VAL A 286 10.52 -13.29 -17.79
C VAL A 286 9.03 -13.66 -17.73
N MET A 287 8.37 -13.37 -16.61
CA MET A 287 6.95 -13.69 -16.42
C MET A 287 6.03 -12.62 -17.00
N GLU A 288 6.37 -11.34 -16.81
CA GLU A 288 5.74 -10.18 -17.43
C GLU A 288 6.78 -9.33 -18.17
N ASP A 289 6.38 -8.73 -19.28
CA ASP A 289 7.14 -7.75 -20.06
C ASP A 289 6.26 -6.53 -20.42
N ASP A 290 6.14 -5.61 -19.46
CA ASP A 290 5.35 -4.39 -19.57
C ASP A 290 6.01 -3.36 -20.49
N ALA A 291 5.34 -3.03 -21.60
CA ALA A 291 5.70 -1.91 -22.46
C ALA A 291 4.87 -0.66 -22.15
N TYR A 292 5.52 0.41 -21.69
CA TYR A 292 4.88 1.66 -21.31
C TYR A 292 4.92 2.67 -22.47
N ALA A 293 3.87 3.47 -22.60
CA ALA A 293 3.83 4.61 -23.52
C ALA A 293 3.17 5.82 -22.88
N TYR A 294 3.55 7.00 -23.37
CA TYR A 294 3.22 8.30 -22.81
C TYR A 294 2.68 9.25 -23.90
N ASN A 295 1.90 10.27 -23.51
CA ASN A 295 1.47 11.33 -24.42
C ASN A 295 2.50 12.48 -24.50
N ILE A 296 2.27 13.49 -25.36
CA ILE A 296 3.23 14.60 -25.58
C ILE A 296 3.38 15.59 -24.42
N ARG A 297 2.41 15.63 -23.49
CA ARG A 297 2.60 16.32 -22.21
C ARG A 297 3.54 15.46 -21.38
N GLY A 298 3.27 14.16 -21.43
CA GLY A 298 4.01 13.09 -20.80
C GLY A 298 3.09 12.00 -20.24
N TRP A 299 1.78 12.25 -20.13
CA TRP A 299 0.86 11.44 -19.31
C TRP A 299 0.88 9.97 -19.71
N LEU A 300 0.89 9.06 -18.72
CA LEU A 300 0.77 7.61 -18.98
C LEU A 300 -0.41 7.37 -19.91
N LYS A 301 -0.09 6.83 -21.08
CA LYS A 301 -1.05 6.55 -22.14
C LYS A 301 -1.41 5.08 -22.16
N SER A 302 -0.46 4.19 -21.98
CA SER A 302 -0.76 2.75 -21.97
C SER A 302 0.31 1.91 -21.30
N ILE A 303 -0.12 0.74 -20.83
CA ILE A 303 0.70 -0.42 -20.49
C ILE A 303 0.29 -1.53 -21.47
N ASN A 304 1.27 -2.14 -22.16
CA ASN A 304 1.04 -3.24 -23.09
C ASN A 304 0.03 -2.91 -24.22
N ARG A 305 0.25 -1.81 -24.96
CA ARG A 305 -0.52 -1.50 -26.19
C ARG A 305 0.09 -2.17 -27.42
N LYS A 306 -0.74 -2.66 -28.34
CA LYS A 306 -0.30 -3.11 -29.67
C LYS A 306 0.35 -1.98 -30.47
N THR A 307 1.39 -2.31 -31.24
CA THR A 307 2.18 -1.36 -32.03
C THR A 307 1.41 -0.74 -33.20
N ASP A 308 0.42 -1.45 -33.74
CA ASP A 308 -0.53 -0.94 -34.75
C ASP A 308 -1.61 0.01 -34.15
N GLY A 309 -1.65 0.11 -32.82
CA GLY A 309 -2.65 0.87 -32.09
C GLY A 309 -4.06 0.28 -32.08
N SER A 310 -4.27 -0.96 -32.51
CA SER A 310 -5.60 -1.59 -32.62
C SER A 310 -6.24 -1.97 -31.28
N GLY A 311 -5.46 -2.02 -30.19
CA GLY A 311 -5.93 -2.35 -28.84
C GLY A 311 -4.78 -2.70 -27.90
N ILE A 312 -5.09 -3.50 -26.89
CA ILE A 312 -4.14 -3.96 -25.86
C ILE A 312 -3.51 -5.30 -26.30
N ASP A 313 -2.21 -5.47 -26.06
CA ASP A 313 -1.36 -6.61 -26.42
C ASP A 313 -1.06 -7.48 -25.19
N ILE A 314 -1.80 -8.56 -25.02
CA ILE A 314 -1.67 -9.49 -23.88
C ILE A 314 -1.71 -10.93 -24.39
N ASN A 315 -0.96 -11.78 -23.72
CA ASN A 315 -0.84 -13.20 -24.00
C ASN A 315 -0.32 -13.94 -22.75
N THR A 316 -0.75 -15.18 -22.56
CA THR A 316 -0.34 -16.06 -21.45
C THR A 316 1.15 -16.47 -21.49
N SER A 317 1.95 -15.91 -22.40
CA SER A 317 3.39 -16.18 -22.45
C SER A 317 4.22 -15.09 -21.77
N ALA A 318 3.86 -13.81 -21.81
CA ALA A 318 4.68 -12.75 -21.22
C ALA A 318 3.93 -11.43 -20.93
N LYS A 319 2.61 -11.38 -21.11
CA LYS A 319 1.82 -10.15 -20.94
C LYS A 319 0.46 -10.50 -20.35
N TRP A 320 0.34 -10.41 -19.03
CA TRP A 320 -0.81 -10.85 -18.26
C TRP A 320 -1.79 -9.72 -17.98
N PHE A 321 -1.34 -8.46 -17.99
CA PHE A 321 -2.20 -7.28 -17.86
C PHE A 321 -1.85 -6.20 -18.90
N GLY A 322 -2.82 -5.38 -19.28
CA GLY A 322 -2.59 -4.20 -20.09
C GLY A 322 -3.75 -3.21 -20.02
N MET A 323 -3.44 -1.96 -20.34
CA MET A 323 -4.33 -0.80 -20.14
C MET A 323 -4.04 0.31 -21.16
N ASP A 324 -5.07 1.06 -21.53
CA ASP A 324 -4.97 2.27 -22.34
C ASP A 324 -5.83 3.41 -21.75
N LEU A 325 -5.20 4.56 -21.50
CA LEU A 325 -5.81 5.76 -20.98
C LEU A 325 -6.01 6.79 -22.10
N SER A 326 -7.22 7.35 -22.15
CA SER A 326 -7.61 8.37 -23.12
C SER A 326 -8.01 9.66 -22.40
N TYR A 327 -7.54 10.80 -22.92
CA TYR A 327 -7.71 12.12 -22.31
C TYR A 327 -8.57 13.01 -23.22
N ASP A 328 -7.95 13.73 -24.16
CA ASP A 328 -8.60 14.59 -25.15
C ASP A 328 -9.03 13.84 -26.43
N TRP A 329 -9.16 12.51 -26.36
CA TRP A 329 -9.55 11.64 -27.47
C TRP A 329 -10.27 10.37 -26.99
N GLY A 330 -10.68 9.51 -27.94
CA GLY A 330 -10.99 8.09 -27.70
C GLY A 330 -12.39 7.79 -27.17
N PHE A 331 -13.00 8.71 -26.43
CA PHE A 331 -14.33 8.56 -25.82
C PHE A 331 -15.22 9.77 -26.14
N GLY A 332 -16.53 9.66 -25.89
CA GLY A 332 -17.49 10.74 -26.21
C GLY A 332 -17.35 12.02 -25.36
N SER A 333 -16.55 12.01 -24.29
CA SER A 333 -16.44 13.10 -23.30
C SER A 333 -14.98 13.49 -23.03
N ASN A 334 -14.27 13.93 -24.08
CA ASN A 334 -12.88 14.39 -24.04
C ASN A 334 -12.56 15.34 -22.86
N GLN A 335 -11.44 15.08 -22.19
CA GLN A 335 -10.96 15.82 -21.02
C GLN A 335 -9.62 16.52 -21.32
N TYR A 336 -9.62 17.85 -21.39
CA TYR A 336 -8.42 18.64 -21.72
C TYR A 336 -7.59 19.08 -20.50
N ASN A 337 -8.18 18.97 -19.30
CA ASN A 337 -7.70 19.39 -17.99
C ASN A 337 -6.89 18.32 -17.22
N GLY A 338 -6.64 17.17 -17.83
CA GLY A 338 -5.92 16.05 -17.22
C GLY A 338 -6.78 15.10 -16.37
N ASN A 339 -8.10 15.22 -16.39
CA ASN A 339 -8.96 14.09 -16.05
C ASN A 339 -8.84 13.04 -17.16
N ILE A 340 -9.07 11.77 -16.83
CA ILE A 340 -9.10 10.68 -17.83
C ILE A 340 -10.53 10.62 -18.39
N ALA A 341 -10.69 10.73 -19.72
CA ALA A 341 -11.99 10.61 -20.39
C ALA A 341 -12.45 9.14 -20.52
N GLY A 342 -11.51 8.21 -20.53
CA GLY A 342 -11.82 6.79 -20.43
C GLY A 342 -10.58 5.91 -20.32
N MET A 343 -10.79 4.72 -19.79
CA MET A 343 -9.79 3.68 -19.62
C MET A 343 -10.26 2.42 -20.35
N ARG A 344 -9.39 1.79 -21.12
CA ARG A 344 -9.53 0.39 -21.56
C ARG A 344 -8.57 -0.48 -20.78
N TRP A 345 -8.97 -1.71 -20.49
CA TRP A 345 -8.09 -2.73 -19.92
C TRP A 345 -8.41 -4.11 -20.49
N LYS A 346 -7.44 -5.01 -20.41
CA LYS A 346 -7.60 -6.43 -20.71
C LYS A 346 -6.51 -7.21 -19.99
N SER A 347 -6.82 -8.42 -19.59
CA SER A 347 -5.91 -9.35 -18.94
C SER A 347 -5.91 -10.70 -19.65
N SER A 348 -4.90 -11.53 -19.38
CA SER A 348 -4.78 -12.86 -19.97
C SER A 348 -5.67 -13.92 -19.30
N GLY A 349 -6.30 -13.60 -18.15
CA GLY A 349 -7.21 -14.50 -17.43
C GLY A 349 -8.53 -14.72 -18.18
N ASP A 350 -9.19 -13.66 -18.63
CA ASP A 350 -10.43 -13.77 -19.43
C ASP A 350 -10.26 -13.51 -20.93
N GLN A 351 -9.19 -12.80 -21.31
CA GLN A 351 -8.94 -12.27 -22.64
C GLN A 351 -10.03 -11.31 -23.20
N LYS A 352 -10.88 -10.71 -22.35
CA LYS A 352 -11.92 -9.74 -22.73
C LYS A 352 -11.40 -8.31 -22.62
N GLU A 353 -11.52 -7.54 -23.71
CA GLU A 353 -11.18 -6.11 -23.68
C GLU A 353 -12.39 -5.33 -23.16
N ARG A 354 -12.18 -4.56 -22.09
CA ARG A 354 -13.23 -3.82 -21.39
C ARG A 354 -12.87 -2.34 -21.32
N ALA A 355 -13.87 -1.49 -21.17
CA ALA A 355 -13.71 -0.05 -21.15
C ALA A 355 -14.66 0.64 -20.16
N TYR A 356 -14.17 1.74 -19.59
CA TYR A 356 -14.97 2.75 -18.91
C TYR A 356 -14.84 4.09 -19.64
N GLY A 357 -15.98 4.71 -19.97
CA GLY A 357 -16.06 6.12 -20.37
C GLY A 357 -16.47 6.98 -19.16
N TYR A 358 -15.66 7.98 -18.79
CA TYR A 358 -15.89 8.78 -17.59
C TYR A 358 -16.57 10.13 -17.91
N GLY A 359 -17.49 10.53 -17.03
CA GLY A 359 -18.09 11.87 -17.02
C GLY A 359 -17.86 12.56 -15.69
N TYR A 360 -17.66 13.88 -15.71
CA TYR A 360 -17.34 14.69 -14.52
C TYR A 360 -18.19 15.97 -14.47
N ASP A 361 -18.35 16.54 -13.27
CA ASP A 361 -18.87 17.89 -13.11
C ASP A 361 -17.79 18.98 -13.31
N ALA A 362 -18.21 20.24 -13.27
CA ALA A 362 -17.31 21.39 -13.43
C ALA A 362 -16.26 21.54 -12.30
N SER A 363 -16.46 20.87 -11.16
CA SER A 363 -15.50 20.79 -10.05
C SER A 363 -14.55 19.59 -10.20
N ASN A 364 -14.67 18.83 -11.29
CA ASN A 364 -13.94 17.59 -11.58
C ASN A 364 -14.34 16.38 -10.72
N ARG A 365 -15.51 16.38 -10.08
CA ARG A 365 -16.04 15.21 -9.36
C ARG A 365 -16.63 14.22 -10.36
N LEU A 366 -16.49 12.92 -10.10
CA LEU A 366 -17.00 11.87 -10.97
C LEU A 366 -18.54 11.87 -10.99
N LEU A 367 -19.16 11.89 -12.16
CA LEU A 367 -20.60 11.71 -12.32
C LEU A 367 -20.94 10.30 -12.81
N LYS A 368 -20.10 9.71 -13.65
CA LYS A 368 -20.35 8.37 -14.22
C LYS A 368 -19.11 7.68 -14.74
N ALA A 369 -19.20 6.35 -14.81
CA ALA A 369 -18.29 5.46 -15.51
C ALA A 369 -19.14 4.46 -16.33
N ASP A 370 -19.31 4.75 -17.62
CA ASP A 370 -20.10 3.93 -18.55
C ASP A 370 -19.28 2.71 -18.96
N PHE A 371 -19.72 1.50 -18.61
CA PHE A 371 -19.00 0.26 -18.93
C PHE A 371 -19.35 -0.26 -20.34
N THR A 372 -18.35 -0.77 -21.06
CA THR A 372 -18.56 -1.61 -22.25
C THR A 372 -17.51 -2.73 -22.32
N GLN A 373 -17.90 -3.84 -22.95
CA GLN A 373 -17.00 -4.94 -23.32
C GLN A 373 -16.92 -5.05 -24.85
N ASN A 374 -15.75 -5.44 -25.36
CA ASN A 374 -15.53 -5.70 -26.78
C ASN A 374 -15.82 -7.18 -27.10
N ASP A 375 -17.05 -7.46 -27.54
CA ASP A 375 -17.50 -8.80 -27.96
C ASP A 375 -18.13 -8.70 -29.36
N GLY A 376 -17.28 -8.51 -30.37
CA GLY A 376 -17.71 -8.12 -31.73
C GLY A 376 -18.02 -6.63 -31.89
N GLY A 377 -17.73 -5.82 -30.86
CA GLY A 377 -17.94 -4.38 -30.80
C GLY A 377 -18.08 -3.91 -29.35
N TRP A 378 -17.93 -2.61 -29.10
CA TRP A 378 -18.03 -2.03 -27.75
C TRP A 378 -19.51 -1.87 -27.33
N ASN A 379 -20.00 -2.81 -26.53
CA ASN A 379 -21.40 -2.84 -26.06
C ASN A 379 -21.51 -3.63 -24.73
N THR A 380 -22.75 -3.83 -24.27
CA THR A 380 -23.10 -4.68 -23.10
C THR A 380 -24.00 -5.86 -23.49
N THR A 381 -24.17 -6.12 -24.79
CA THR A 381 -25.04 -7.17 -25.37
C THR A 381 -24.57 -8.59 -25.04
N ALA A 382 -23.30 -8.77 -24.65
CA ALA A 382 -22.79 -10.00 -24.06
C ALA A 382 -23.43 -10.35 -22.70
N GLY A 383 -24.26 -9.46 -22.14
CA GLY A 383 -24.85 -9.60 -20.81
C GLY A 383 -23.95 -9.08 -19.68
N ILE A 384 -22.77 -8.54 -19.99
CA ILE A 384 -21.82 -8.02 -19.01
C ILE A 384 -21.87 -6.48 -18.99
N ASP A 385 -22.17 -5.92 -17.83
CA ASP A 385 -22.32 -4.47 -17.61
C ASP A 385 -22.01 -4.10 -16.16
N PHE A 386 -20.89 -3.39 -15.95
CA PHE A 386 -20.48 -2.85 -14.65
C PHE A 386 -20.54 -1.32 -14.59
N SER A 387 -21.52 -0.72 -15.27
CA SER A 387 -21.69 0.74 -15.29
C SER A 387 -21.99 1.29 -13.90
N MET A 388 -21.40 2.46 -13.59
CA MET A 388 -21.58 3.18 -12.33
C MET A 388 -21.97 4.63 -12.60
N LYS A 389 -22.82 5.21 -11.75
CA LYS A 389 -23.10 6.66 -11.74
C LYS A 389 -23.36 7.20 -10.34
N MET A 390 -23.14 8.50 -10.20
CA MET A 390 -23.45 9.29 -9.03
C MET A 390 -24.73 10.09 -9.32
N GLY A 391 -25.75 9.93 -8.48
CA GLY A 391 -27.10 10.42 -8.76
C GLY A 391 -27.65 9.96 -10.11
N ASP A 392 -28.10 10.91 -10.94
CA ASP A 392 -28.55 10.65 -12.31
C ASP A 392 -27.41 10.51 -13.34
N GLY A 393 -26.15 10.74 -12.93
CA GLY A 393 -24.97 10.71 -13.80
C GLY A 393 -24.80 11.92 -14.72
N ILE A 394 -25.62 12.97 -14.55
CA ILE A 394 -25.68 14.15 -15.42
C ILE A 394 -25.71 15.45 -14.62
N THR A 395 -26.53 15.51 -13.57
CA THR A 395 -26.83 16.70 -12.77
C THR A 395 -26.00 16.70 -11.48
N PRO A 396 -25.03 17.61 -11.29
CA PRO A 396 -24.13 17.55 -10.13
C PRO A 396 -24.85 17.63 -8.77
N GLY A 397 -25.98 18.33 -8.70
CA GLY A 397 -26.81 18.44 -7.48
C GLY A 397 -27.68 17.21 -7.18
N SER A 398 -27.76 16.22 -8.08
CA SER A 398 -28.34 14.90 -7.78
C SER A 398 -27.30 14.01 -7.11
N ALA A 399 -26.04 14.09 -7.57
CA ALA A 399 -24.90 13.31 -7.13
C ALA A 399 -24.32 13.77 -5.78
N TYR A 400 -24.18 15.08 -5.59
CA TYR A 400 -23.45 15.66 -4.45
C TYR A 400 -24.14 16.87 -3.84
N ASP A 401 -23.81 17.17 -2.59
CA ASP A 401 -24.07 18.49 -1.99
C ASP A 401 -22.94 19.51 -2.28
N ALA A 402 -23.03 20.67 -1.63
CA ALA A 402 -22.06 21.76 -1.77
C ALA A 402 -20.70 21.50 -1.10
N ASN A 403 -20.61 20.55 -0.16
CA ASN A 403 -19.38 20.16 0.54
C ASN A 403 -18.72 18.92 -0.10
N GLY A 404 -19.30 18.33 -1.17
CA GLY A 404 -18.81 17.06 -1.72
C GLY A 404 -19.26 15.82 -0.93
N ASN A 405 -20.34 15.94 -0.14
CA ASN A 405 -20.99 14.75 0.39
C ASN A 405 -21.78 14.06 -0.73
N ILE A 406 -21.56 12.75 -0.91
CA ILE A 406 -22.33 11.90 -1.83
C ILE A 406 -23.79 11.88 -1.39
N LYS A 407 -24.72 12.07 -2.34
CA LYS A 407 -26.18 12.01 -2.11
C LYS A 407 -26.82 10.72 -2.63
N ALA A 408 -26.32 10.19 -3.74
CA ALA A 408 -26.81 8.96 -4.34
C ALA A 408 -25.73 8.30 -5.20
N MET A 409 -25.76 6.97 -5.24
CA MET A 409 -24.85 6.13 -6.03
C MET A 409 -25.63 4.97 -6.63
N TRP A 410 -25.30 4.59 -7.86
CA TRP A 410 -25.94 3.48 -8.56
C TRP A 410 -24.88 2.64 -9.28
N GLN A 411 -24.99 1.32 -9.17
CA GLN A 411 -24.05 0.36 -9.78
C GLN A 411 -24.79 -0.84 -10.39
N LYS A 412 -24.24 -1.37 -11.48
CA LYS A 412 -24.58 -2.70 -12.01
C LYS A 412 -23.45 -3.69 -11.80
N GLY A 413 -23.82 -4.94 -11.55
CA GLY A 413 -22.89 -6.07 -11.37
C GLY A 413 -23.43 -7.34 -12.03
N LEU A 414 -22.59 -8.37 -12.17
CA LEU A 414 -22.96 -9.63 -12.80
C LEU A 414 -23.76 -10.54 -11.84
N VAL A 415 -25.02 -10.82 -12.17
CA VAL A 415 -25.94 -11.65 -11.36
C VAL A 415 -26.21 -12.95 -12.09
N GLY A 416 -25.61 -14.05 -11.61
CA GLY A 416 -25.56 -15.29 -12.39
C GLY A 416 -24.71 -15.07 -13.65
N THR A 417 -25.33 -15.15 -14.84
CA THR A 417 -24.63 -14.97 -16.13
C THR A 417 -24.95 -13.64 -16.84
N ALA A 418 -25.73 -12.74 -16.23
CA ALA A 418 -26.09 -11.45 -16.83
C ALA A 418 -26.14 -10.32 -15.79
N SER A 419 -25.83 -9.10 -16.20
CA SER A 419 -25.69 -7.96 -15.30
C SER A 419 -26.99 -7.20 -15.06
N ASP A 420 -27.36 -7.06 -13.78
CA ASP A 420 -28.48 -6.28 -13.29
C ASP A 420 -27.98 -5.18 -12.31
N ILE A 421 -28.89 -4.37 -11.79
CA ILE A 421 -28.62 -3.33 -10.78
C ILE A 421 -28.37 -4.01 -9.44
N VAL A 422 -27.16 -3.83 -8.90
CA VAL A 422 -26.77 -4.36 -7.59
C VAL A 422 -26.90 -3.31 -6.49
N ASP A 423 -26.66 -2.03 -6.80
CA ASP A 423 -26.77 -0.92 -5.84
C ASP A 423 -27.63 0.22 -6.42
N ASP A 424 -28.61 0.72 -5.66
CA ASP A 424 -29.41 1.92 -5.96
C ASP A 424 -29.55 2.76 -4.66
N LEU A 425 -28.43 3.34 -4.24
CA LEU A 425 -28.16 3.88 -2.90
C LEU A 425 -28.57 5.35 -2.78
N ALA A 426 -29.25 5.69 -1.68
CA ALA A 426 -29.51 7.06 -1.26
C ALA A 426 -28.88 7.35 0.11
N TYR A 427 -28.20 8.49 0.22
CA TYR A 427 -27.38 8.88 1.38
C TYR A 427 -28.06 10.02 2.14
N SER A 428 -28.14 9.89 3.46
CA SER A 428 -28.67 10.92 4.36
C SER A 428 -27.65 11.32 5.43
N TYR A 429 -27.73 12.55 5.93
CA TYR A 429 -26.70 13.17 6.78
C TYR A 429 -27.31 13.82 8.02
N TYR A 430 -26.56 13.85 9.11
CA TYR A 430 -26.97 14.60 10.30
C TYR A 430 -26.93 16.11 10.01
N SER A 431 -28.05 16.78 10.28
CA SER A 431 -28.26 18.20 9.98
C SER A 431 -27.12 19.09 10.48
N GLY A 432 -26.58 19.93 9.58
CA GLY A 432 -25.46 20.83 9.89
C GLY A 432 -24.09 20.16 9.98
N THR A 433 -23.95 18.88 9.58
CA THR A 433 -22.69 18.13 9.65
C THR A 433 -22.41 17.38 8.34
N ASN A 434 -21.18 16.87 8.23
CA ASN A 434 -20.79 15.92 7.17
C ASN A 434 -20.87 14.43 7.64
N LYS A 435 -21.38 14.18 8.85
CA LYS A 435 -21.53 12.82 9.43
C LYS A 435 -22.71 12.11 8.74
N LEU A 436 -22.46 10.94 8.14
CA LEU A 436 -23.49 10.11 7.47
C LEU A 436 -24.50 9.62 8.51
N ALA A 437 -25.80 9.68 8.23
CA ALA A 437 -26.85 9.22 9.15
C ALA A 437 -27.39 7.84 8.76
N ALA A 438 -27.69 7.64 7.47
CA ALA A 438 -28.11 6.36 6.90
C ALA A 438 -27.76 6.26 5.41
N VAL A 439 -27.62 5.03 4.91
CA VAL A 439 -27.60 4.71 3.48
C VAL A 439 -28.67 3.65 3.25
N THR A 440 -29.66 3.97 2.43
CA THR A 440 -30.74 3.04 2.08
C THR A 440 -30.53 2.53 0.67
N ASP A 441 -30.74 1.23 0.44
CA ASP A 441 -30.78 0.65 -0.90
C ASP A 441 -32.22 0.27 -1.27
N THR A 442 -32.61 0.62 -2.50
CA THR A 442 -33.92 0.26 -3.07
C THR A 442 -33.88 -1.04 -3.86
N ARG A 443 -32.69 -1.62 -4.05
CA ARG A 443 -32.49 -3.00 -4.54
C ARG A 443 -32.32 -3.95 -3.37
N SER A 444 -32.26 -5.25 -3.70
CA SER A 444 -32.11 -6.35 -2.75
C SER A 444 -31.78 -7.64 -3.50
N ALA A 445 -30.87 -8.44 -2.91
CA ALA A 445 -30.68 -9.89 -3.09
C ALA A 445 -29.51 -10.42 -3.95
N THR A 446 -28.33 -9.77 -4.00
CA THR A 446 -27.21 -10.25 -4.83
C THR A 446 -25.82 -10.23 -4.19
N GLN A 447 -25.64 -10.92 -3.04
CA GLN A 447 -24.38 -11.03 -2.26
C GLN A 447 -23.09 -11.20 -3.10
N LEU A 448 -22.51 -10.09 -3.56
CA LEU A 448 -21.34 -10.02 -4.44
C LEU A 448 -20.35 -8.92 -4.01
N GLY A 449 -20.50 -8.44 -2.77
CA GLY A 449 -19.77 -7.27 -2.22
C GLY A 449 -20.53 -5.95 -2.36
N ASP A 450 -21.74 -6.00 -2.89
CA ASP A 450 -22.75 -4.94 -2.95
C ASP A 450 -23.23 -4.50 -1.55
N PHE A 451 -23.87 -3.32 -1.48
CA PHE A 451 -24.34 -2.78 -0.21
C PHE A 451 -25.55 -3.55 0.32
N THR A 452 -25.38 -4.21 1.47
CA THR A 452 -26.51 -4.85 2.17
C THR A 452 -27.09 -3.90 3.22
N ASP A 453 -28.15 -3.18 2.85
CA ASP A 453 -29.00 -2.43 3.76
C ASP A 453 -29.78 -3.39 4.68
N ASN A 454 -29.16 -3.73 5.82
CA ASN A 454 -29.73 -4.58 6.86
C ASN A 454 -30.63 -3.80 7.85
N ASN A 455 -30.52 -2.48 7.91
CA ASN A 455 -31.31 -1.64 8.82
C ASN A 455 -32.31 -0.75 8.07
N LYS A 456 -33.42 -1.35 7.62
CA LYS A 456 -34.49 -0.67 6.85
C LYS A 456 -35.22 0.49 7.55
N THR A 457 -34.86 0.87 8.78
CA THR A 457 -35.54 1.93 9.55
C THR A 457 -34.60 2.79 10.40
N GLY A 458 -34.76 4.11 10.32
CA GLY A 458 -34.07 5.07 11.17
C GLY A 458 -32.68 5.43 10.64
N ASN A 459 -31.74 5.67 11.57
CA ASN A 459 -30.34 5.93 11.25
C ASN A 459 -29.49 4.67 11.48
N ASP A 460 -28.45 4.50 10.66
CA ASP A 460 -27.55 3.35 10.66
C ASP A 460 -26.25 3.63 11.40
N TYR A 461 -25.75 4.86 11.28
CA TYR A 461 -24.38 5.22 11.68
C TYR A 461 -24.35 6.08 12.94
N GLY A 462 -23.37 5.81 13.81
CA GLY A 462 -23.14 6.58 15.04
C GLY A 462 -21.70 7.06 15.14
N TYR A 463 -21.46 8.20 15.79
CA TYR A 463 -20.13 8.79 15.91
C TYR A 463 -19.78 9.20 17.34
N ASP A 464 -18.48 9.18 17.65
CA ASP A 464 -17.95 9.81 18.85
C ASP A 464 -17.77 11.34 18.69
N VAL A 465 -17.33 11.98 19.78
CA VAL A 465 -17.06 13.42 19.84
C VAL A 465 -15.89 13.90 18.98
N ASN A 466 -15.00 13.00 18.54
CA ASN A 466 -13.94 13.33 17.59
C ASN A 466 -14.45 13.18 16.13
N GLY A 467 -15.60 12.54 15.92
CA GLY A 467 -16.17 12.25 14.61
C GLY A 467 -15.82 10.87 14.06
N ASN A 468 -15.30 9.96 14.88
CA ASN A 468 -15.02 8.58 14.49
C ASN A 468 -16.30 7.76 14.46
N LEU A 469 -16.46 6.87 13.47
CA LEU A 469 -17.60 5.96 13.38
C LEU A 469 -17.57 4.92 14.51
N ILE A 470 -18.64 4.80 15.29
CA ILE A 470 -18.74 3.85 16.42
C ILE A 470 -19.88 2.83 16.30
N ALA A 471 -20.72 3.00 15.28
CA ALA A 471 -21.81 2.11 14.92
C ALA A 471 -22.03 2.16 13.41
N ASP A 472 -22.25 0.99 12.82
CA ASP A 472 -22.74 0.75 11.47
C ASP A 472 -23.69 -0.46 11.57
N LYS A 473 -24.99 -0.19 11.64
CA LYS A 473 -26.01 -1.23 11.73
C LYS A 473 -26.10 -2.11 10.48
N ASN A 474 -25.66 -1.62 9.32
CA ASN A 474 -25.67 -2.42 8.10
C ASN A 474 -24.62 -3.53 8.16
N LYS A 475 -23.49 -3.29 8.83
CA LYS A 475 -22.49 -4.31 9.19
C LYS A 475 -22.72 -4.96 10.57
N SER A 476 -23.87 -4.75 11.21
CA SER A 476 -24.21 -5.27 12.56
C SER A 476 -23.22 -4.86 13.67
N ILE A 477 -22.66 -3.65 13.57
CA ILE A 477 -21.76 -3.05 14.57
C ILE A 477 -22.52 -1.91 15.27
N GLY A 478 -22.68 -1.95 16.59
CA GLY A 478 -23.31 -0.83 17.30
C GLY A 478 -24.83 -0.74 17.14
N THR A 479 -25.49 -0.30 18.21
CA THR A 479 -26.92 0.08 18.17
C THR A 479 -27.14 1.58 18.36
N SER A 480 -26.16 2.27 18.96
CA SER A 480 -26.22 3.68 19.30
C SER A 480 -25.80 4.57 18.13
N VAL A 481 -26.73 5.40 17.65
CA VAL A 481 -26.58 6.27 16.47
C VAL A 481 -26.77 7.73 16.86
N GLY A 482 -26.15 8.63 16.09
CA GLY A 482 -26.09 10.06 16.40
C GLY A 482 -24.70 10.65 16.17
N THR A 483 -24.56 11.97 16.33
CA THR A 483 -23.30 12.66 16.04
C THR A 483 -22.26 12.54 17.14
N ASP A 484 -22.66 12.47 18.41
CA ASP A 484 -21.74 12.60 19.56
C ASP A 484 -22.19 11.67 20.70
N VAL A 485 -22.17 10.36 20.44
CA VAL A 485 -22.67 9.33 21.35
C VAL A 485 -21.78 9.21 22.59
N PRO A 486 -22.32 9.15 23.82
CA PRO A 486 -21.55 9.07 25.06
C PRO A 486 -20.66 7.83 25.17
N ALA A 487 -19.53 7.97 25.89
CA ALA A 487 -18.64 6.86 26.20
C ALA A 487 -19.34 5.72 26.97
N GLY A 488 -19.04 4.47 26.63
CA GLY A 488 -19.64 3.26 27.21
C GLY A 488 -20.75 2.63 26.34
N ALA A 489 -21.05 3.18 25.16
CA ALA A 489 -22.06 2.69 24.22
C ALA A 489 -21.50 2.45 22.80
N GLN A 490 -20.18 2.35 22.68
CA GLN A 490 -19.44 2.10 21.43
C GLN A 490 -19.22 0.60 21.21
N ASP A 491 -19.44 0.13 19.99
CA ASP A 491 -18.90 -1.15 19.51
C ASP A 491 -17.63 -0.95 18.65
N ILE A 492 -17.21 0.29 18.39
CA ILE A 492 -15.86 0.62 17.89
C ILE A 492 -15.14 1.54 18.87
N ILE A 493 -13.99 1.09 19.38
CA ILE A 493 -13.14 1.82 20.34
C ILE A 493 -11.86 2.23 19.62
N TYR A 494 -11.46 3.49 19.79
CA TYR A 494 -10.32 4.10 19.11
C TYR A 494 -9.17 4.45 20.08
N ASN A 495 -7.94 4.43 19.56
CA ASN A 495 -6.74 4.90 20.26
C ASN A 495 -6.60 6.45 20.21
N HIS A 496 -5.46 6.98 20.69
CA HIS A 496 -5.18 8.42 20.73
C HIS A 496 -5.02 9.08 19.35
N LEU A 497 -4.75 8.29 18.30
CA LEU A 497 -4.62 8.73 16.90
C LEU A 497 -5.92 8.58 16.09
N ASN A 498 -7.03 8.21 16.72
CA ASN A 498 -8.28 7.82 16.04
C ASN A 498 -8.12 6.58 15.12
N LEU A 499 -7.22 5.64 15.45
CA LEU A 499 -7.16 4.31 14.82
C LEU A 499 -8.02 3.31 15.60
N PRO A 500 -8.79 2.41 14.94
CA PRO A 500 -9.66 1.45 15.63
C PRO A 500 -8.82 0.44 16.43
N TRP A 501 -9.00 0.37 17.75
CA TRP A 501 -8.35 -0.62 18.63
C TRP A 501 -9.22 -1.86 18.87
N GLN A 502 -10.54 -1.70 18.94
CA GLN A 502 -11.50 -2.80 19.01
C GLN A 502 -12.71 -2.49 18.13
N LEU A 503 -13.17 -3.48 17.37
CA LEU A 503 -14.50 -3.58 16.78
C LEU A 503 -15.24 -4.79 17.38
N THR A 504 -16.55 -4.68 17.60
CA THR A 504 -17.43 -5.80 17.93
C THR A 504 -18.56 -5.90 16.91
N VAL A 505 -18.71 -7.08 16.31
CA VAL A 505 -19.77 -7.41 15.35
C VAL A 505 -20.78 -8.33 16.03
N ALA A 506 -22.04 -7.89 16.12
CA ALA A 506 -23.09 -8.61 16.82
C ALA A 506 -23.29 -10.02 16.27
N ASN A 507 -23.40 -11.01 17.15
CA ASN A 507 -23.53 -12.44 16.84
C ASN A 507 -22.34 -13.06 16.06
N LYS A 508 -21.20 -12.37 15.96
CA LYS A 508 -19.96 -12.90 15.36
C LYS A 508 -18.82 -12.96 16.38
N GLY A 509 -18.37 -11.79 16.84
CA GLY A 509 -17.16 -11.69 17.66
C GLY A 509 -16.55 -10.29 17.67
N SER A 510 -15.31 -10.20 18.10
CA SER A 510 -14.56 -8.94 18.18
C SER A 510 -13.24 -9.01 17.42
N ILE A 511 -12.85 -7.89 16.81
CA ILE A 511 -11.58 -7.71 16.12
C ILE A 511 -10.80 -6.64 16.89
N PHE A 512 -9.60 -6.97 17.34
CA PHE A 512 -8.69 -6.05 18.01
C PHE A 512 -7.53 -5.69 17.09
N TYR A 513 -7.03 -4.48 17.20
CA TYR A 513 -5.81 -4.02 16.53
C TYR A 513 -4.87 -3.37 17.54
N ILE A 514 -3.63 -3.84 17.57
CA ILE A 514 -2.56 -3.26 18.38
C ILE A 514 -1.65 -2.45 17.46
N TYR A 515 -1.32 -1.23 17.89
CA TYR A 515 -0.43 -0.33 17.19
C TYR A 515 0.73 0.07 18.10
N ASP A 516 1.82 0.56 17.53
CA ASP A 516 2.72 1.42 18.27
C ASP A 516 2.13 2.84 18.42
N ALA A 517 2.76 3.67 19.25
CA ALA A 517 2.29 5.02 19.52
C ALA A 517 2.44 6.00 18.33
N ALA A 518 3.19 5.62 17.29
CA ALA A 518 3.34 6.36 16.05
C ALA A 518 2.28 5.97 14.99
N GLY A 519 1.48 4.93 15.25
CA GLY A 519 0.39 4.47 14.40
C GLY A 519 0.73 3.27 13.51
N ASN A 520 1.92 2.68 13.64
CA ASN A 520 2.25 1.45 12.91
C ASN A 520 1.44 0.28 13.50
N LYS A 521 0.67 -0.41 12.66
CA LYS A 521 -0.08 -1.61 13.06
C LYS A 521 0.90 -2.75 13.35
N LEU A 522 0.77 -3.39 14.52
CA LEU A 522 1.63 -4.48 15.00
C LEU A 522 0.91 -5.83 15.07
N GLU A 523 -0.40 -5.82 15.36
CA GLU A 523 -1.23 -7.03 15.47
C GLU A 523 -2.68 -6.73 15.06
N LYS A 524 -3.33 -7.72 14.43
CA LYS A 524 -4.79 -7.87 14.32
C LYS A 524 -5.17 -9.17 15.02
N ARG A 525 -6.18 -9.17 15.89
CA ARG A 525 -6.63 -10.36 16.63
C ARG A 525 -8.13 -10.50 16.51
N VAL A 526 -8.60 -11.56 15.86
CA VAL A 526 -10.03 -11.87 15.73
C VAL A 526 -10.41 -12.90 16.78
N VAL A 527 -11.45 -12.63 17.56
CA VAL A 527 -12.02 -13.51 18.59
C VAL A 527 -13.46 -13.84 18.19
N GLU A 528 -13.70 -15.10 17.84
CA GLU A 528 -14.97 -15.63 17.34
C GLU A 528 -15.40 -16.79 18.27
N GLY A 529 -16.22 -16.48 19.28
CA GLY A 529 -16.57 -17.44 20.33
C GLY A 529 -15.32 -17.91 21.11
N SER A 530 -14.95 -19.19 20.96
CA SER A 530 -13.72 -19.77 21.53
C SER A 530 -12.53 -19.78 20.58
N LYS A 531 -12.72 -19.46 19.29
CA LYS A 531 -11.65 -19.39 18.30
C LYS A 531 -10.98 -18.02 18.39
N THR A 532 -9.66 -18.01 18.37
CA THR A 532 -8.86 -16.78 18.23
C THR A 532 -7.87 -16.96 17.08
N THR A 533 -7.86 -16.01 16.15
CA THR A 533 -6.86 -15.91 15.08
C THR A 533 -6.07 -14.63 15.28
N THR A 534 -4.75 -14.73 15.37
CA THR A 534 -3.84 -13.59 15.51
C THR A 534 -3.03 -13.41 14.23
N THR A 535 -3.00 -12.20 13.67
CA THR A 535 -2.16 -11.80 12.54
C THR A 535 -1.17 -10.74 13.01
N ASP A 536 0.12 -11.00 12.93
CA ASP A 536 1.17 -10.07 13.38
C ASP A 536 1.89 -9.41 12.22
N TYR A 537 2.18 -8.12 12.36
CA TYR A 537 2.82 -7.28 11.35
C TYR A 537 4.17 -6.82 11.90
N LEU A 538 5.24 -7.50 11.50
CA LEU A 538 6.61 -7.24 11.95
C LEU A 538 7.38 -6.56 10.82
N GLY A 539 7.13 -5.26 10.65
CA GLY A 539 7.58 -4.49 9.50
C GLY A 539 7.03 -5.08 8.19
N GLY A 540 7.92 -5.56 7.33
CA GLY A 540 7.55 -6.21 6.06
C GLY A 540 7.04 -7.65 6.18
N PHE A 541 7.10 -8.28 7.35
CA PHE A 541 6.74 -9.70 7.56
C PHE A 541 5.35 -9.84 8.20
N VAL A 542 4.53 -10.72 7.64
CA VAL A 542 3.17 -11.02 8.15
C VAL A 542 3.10 -12.46 8.63
N TYR A 543 2.72 -12.62 9.90
CA TYR A 543 2.50 -13.90 10.55
C TYR A 543 1.01 -14.14 10.77
N GLU A 544 0.59 -15.39 10.81
CA GLU A 544 -0.71 -15.79 11.35
C GLU A 544 -0.50 -16.94 12.35
N ASN A 545 -1.02 -16.78 13.57
CA ASN A 545 -0.89 -17.72 14.69
C ASN A 545 0.58 -18.16 14.91
N ASN A 546 1.50 -17.18 14.94
CA ASN A 546 2.97 -17.35 14.99
C ASN A 546 3.61 -18.05 13.77
N HIS A 547 2.88 -18.42 12.72
CA HIS A 547 3.46 -18.95 11.47
C HIS A 547 3.67 -17.83 10.43
N LEU A 548 4.91 -17.64 9.96
CA LEU A 548 5.22 -16.68 8.89
C LEU A 548 4.44 -17.04 7.62
N GLN A 549 3.62 -16.12 7.12
CA GLN A 549 2.83 -16.33 5.91
C GLN A 549 3.58 -15.80 4.69
N PHE A 550 3.97 -14.52 4.72
CA PHE A 550 4.70 -13.87 3.65
C PHE A 550 5.48 -12.64 4.14
N PHE A 551 6.33 -12.09 3.27
CA PHE A 551 6.94 -10.77 3.42
C PHE A 551 7.04 -10.03 2.08
N GLY A 552 7.18 -8.70 2.10
CA GLY A 552 7.18 -7.87 0.88
C GLY A 552 8.42 -7.98 -0.01
N HIS A 553 8.26 -7.72 -1.31
CA HIS A 553 9.33 -7.32 -2.23
C HIS A 553 8.87 -6.18 -3.15
N GLU A 554 9.79 -5.65 -3.96
CA GLU A 554 9.64 -4.39 -4.70
C GLU A 554 8.49 -4.39 -5.73
N GLU A 555 8.03 -5.58 -6.14
CA GLU A 555 6.98 -5.80 -7.12
C GLU A 555 5.89 -6.77 -6.58
N GLY A 556 5.83 -7.04 -5.27
CA GLY A 556 4.91 -8.05 -4.73
C GLY A 556 5.27 -8.60 -3.34
N ARG A 557 5.16 -9.92 -3.14
CA ARG A 557 5.42 -10.61 -1.87
C ARG A 557 6.10 -11.98 -2.07
N VAL A 558 6.83 -12.43 -1.05
CA VAL A 558 7.37 -13.80 -0.97
C VAL A 558 6.54 -14.58 0.04
N ARG A 559 5.84 -15.64 -0.41
CA ARG A 559 5.10 -16.59 0.44
C ARG A 559 5.98 -17.71 0.95
N VAL A 560 5.68 -18.21 2.14
CA VAL A 560 6.28 -19.43 2.71
C VAL A 560 5.52 -20.65 2.22
N LEU A 561 6.22 -21.58 1.56
CA LEU A 561 5.67 -22.88 1.18
C LEU A 561 5.82 -23.88 2.32
N ARG A 562 4.81 -24.74 2.52
CA ARG A 562 4.77 -25.75 3.58
C ARG A 562 4.27 -27.09 3.06
N ASP A 563 4.70 -28.17 3.71
CA ASP A 563 4.10 -29.50 3.53
C ASP A 563 2.86 -29.70 4.42
N GLY A 564 2.23 -30.88 4.32
CA GLY A 564 1.06 -31.25 5.13
C GLY A 564 1.33 -31.41 6.63
N SER A 565 2.58 -31.35 7.09
CA SER A 565 2.94 -31.27 8.52
C SER A 565 3.07 -29.83 9.03
N GLY A 566 3.00 -28.83 8.13
CA GLY A 566 3.25 -27.42 8.43
C GLY A 566 4.73 -27.02 8.38
N THR A 567 5.63 -27.95 8.01
CA THR A 567 7.07 -27.68 7.90
C THR A 567 7.35 -26.83 6.66
N THR A 568 8.15 -25.78 6.80
CA THR A 568 8.56 -24.92 5.67
C THR A 568 9.42 -25.71 4.68
N THR A 569 8.97 -25.79 3.43
CA THR A 569 9.65 -26.48 2.32
C THR A 569 10.35 -25.54 1.35
N GLY A 570 10.04 -24.25 1.39
CA GLY A 570 10.66 -23.25 0.52
C GLY A 570 9.91 -21.93 0.48
N TYR A 571 10.16 -21.14 -0.56
CA TYR A 571 9.57 -19.82 -0.77
C TYR A 571 9.11 -19.67 -2.22
N ALA A 572 7.94 -19.04 -2.42
CA ALA A 572 7.42 -18.64 -3.72
C ALA A 572 7.28 -17.12 -3.79
N TYR A 573 7.58 -16.55 -4.94
CA TYR A 573 7.54 -15.10 -5.21
C TYR A 573 6.28 -14.80 -6.01
N ASP A 574 5.38 -14.00 -5.43
CA ASP A 574 4.17 -13.50 -6.07
C ASP A 574 4.40 -12.05 -6.54
N TYR A 575 4.09 -11.75 -7.79
CA TYR A 575 4.29 -10.44 -8.44
C TYR A 575 2.95 -9.76 -8.71
N PHE A 576 2.81 -8.48 -8.37
CA PHE A 576 1.58 -7.71 -8.43
C PHE A 576 1.61 -6.74 -9.62
N LEU A 577 0.89 -7.06 -10.69
CA LEU A 577 0.72 -6.17 -11.84
C LEU A 577 -0.34 -5.12 -11.51
N LYS A 578 -0.03 -3.85 -11.78
CA LYS A 578 -0.81 -2.70 -11.29
C LYS A 578 -1.26 -1.77 -12.41
N ASP A 579 -2.39 -1.10 -12.20
CA ASP A 579 -2.85 0.00 -13.06
C ASP A 579 -2.22 1.36 -12.67
N HIS A 580 -2.67 2.45 -13.30
CA HIS A 580 -2.11 3.80 -13.09
C HIS A 580 -2.33 4.37 -11.68
N LEU A 581 -3.23 3.77 -10.88
CA LEU A 581 -3.51 4.16 -9.50
C LEU A 581 -2.81 3.22 -8.50
N GLY A 582 -2.05 2.24 -8.98
CA GLY A 582 -1.41 1.23 -8.14
C GLY A 582 -2.35 0.11 -7.69
N ASN A 583 -3.55 -0.03 -8.27
CA ASN A 583 -4.46 -1.13 -7.93
C ASN A 583 -3.90 -2.45 -8.46
N THR A 584 -3.82 -3.49 -7.62
CA THR A 584 -3.38 -4.83 -8.07
C THR A 584 -4.43 -5.46 -8.97
N ARG A 585 -4.14 -5.56 -10.27
CA ARG A 585 -5.05 -6.13 -11.29
C ARG A 585 -4.81 -7.61 -11.53
N THR A 586 -3.56 -8.05 -11.39
CA THR A 586 -3.16 -9.45 -11.59
C THR A 586 -2.08 -9.82 -10.59
N VAL A 587 -2.16 -11.03 -10.03
CA VAL A 587 -1.10 -11.64 -9.22
C VAL A 587 -0.53 -12.83 -9.98
N LEU A 588 0.77 -12.78 -10.28
CA LEU A 588 1.53 -13.89 -10.86
C LEU A 588 2.40 -14.56 -9.79
N THR A 589 2.85 -15.80 -9.99
CA THR A 589 3.74 -16.51 -9.05
C THR A 589 4.85 -17.31 -9.74
N ASP A 590 6.01 -17.43 -9.09
CA ASP A 590 7.08 -18.39 -9.47
C ASP A 590 6.90 -19.77 -8.84
N GLU A 591 5.81 -20.02 -8.08
CA GLU A 591 5.51 -21.33 -7.52
C GLU A 591 5.33 -22.39 -8.62
N PHE A 592 6.03 -23.51 -8.49
CA PHE A 592 5.90 -24.65 -9.40
C PHE A 592 5.53 -25.90 -8.62
N SER A 593 4.47 -26.57 -9.06
CA SER A 593 3.95 -27.80 -8.45
C SER A 593 3.32 -28.67 -9.54
N ASN A 594 3.60 -29.97 -9.55
CA ASN A 594 2.85 -30.94 -10.35
C ASN A 594 1.88 -31.68 -9.42
N GLN A 595 0.59 -31.38 -9.55
CA GLN A 595 -0.48 -32.06 -8.83
C GLN A 595 -0.94 -33.26 -9.66
N ARG A 596 -1.03 -34.45 -9.04
CA ARG A 596 -1.50 -35.66 -9.70
C ARG A 596 -2.72 -36.20 -8.98
N TYR A 597 -3.83 -36.30 -9.71
CA TYR A 597 -5.06 -36.97 -9.28
C TYR A 597 -5.09 -38.34 -9.96
N LEU A 598 -5.41 -39.38 -9.22
CA LEU A 598 -5.42 -40.76 -9.72
C LEU A 598 -6.61 -41.51 -9.13
N ALA A 599 -7.47 -42.03 -10.00
CA ALA A 599 -8.42 -43.08 -9.69
C ALA A 599 -7.88 -44.40 -10.26
N THR A 600 -7.27 -45.19 -9.39
CA THR A 600 -6.97 -46.61 -9.62
C THR A 600 -8.21 -47.48 -9.46
N VAL A 601 -9.24 -46.96 -8.78
CA VAL A 601 -10.49 -47.69 -8.53
C VAL A 601 -10.22 -48.98 -7.76
N GLU A 602 -9.19 -49.02 -6.91
CA GLU A 602 -8.82 -50.16 -6.07
C GLU A 602 -9.49 -50.11 -4.68
N PRO A 603 -9.73 -51.23 -3.99
CA PRO A 603 -10.42 -51.21 -2.69
C PRO A 603 -9.61 -50.51 -1.60
N GLN A 604 -8.27 -50.62 -1.66
CA GLN A 604 -7.34 -50.07 -0.66
C GLN A 604 -7.20 -48.53 -0.72
N TYR A 605 -7.43 -47.91 -1.88
CA TYR A 605 -7.32 -46.46 -2.06
C TYR A 605 -8.68 -45.76 -2.07
N ARG A 606 -9.79 -46.53 -2.03
CA ARG A 606 -11.17 -46.07 -2.21
C ARG A 606 -11.54 -44.83 -1.40
N THR A 607 -11.14 -44.77 -0.14
CA THR A 607 -11.47 -43.66 0.77
C THR A 607 -10.79 -42.35 0.35
N THR A 608 -9.56 -42.42 -0.16
CA THR A 608 -8.84 -41.24 -0.69
C THR A 608 -9.35 -40.86 -2.07
N GLU A 609 -9.68 -41.85 -2.91
CA GLU A 609 -10.25 -41.60 -4.24
C GLU A 609 -11.62 -40.90 -4.17
N LEU A 610 -12.51 -41.30 -3.26
CA LEU A 610 -13.81 -40.66 -3.03
C LEU A 610 -13.73 -39.26 -2.37
N GLN A 611 -12.54 -38.80 -1.96
CA GLN A 611 -12.31 -37.40 -1.57
C GLN A 611 -11.98 -36.50 -2.78
N LEU A 612 -11.65 -37.10 -3.93
CA LEU A 612 -11.16 -36.39 -5.12
C LEU A 612 -12.10 -36.57 -6.33
N PHE A 613 -12.76 -37.72 -6.44
CA PHE A 613 -13.66 -38.08 -7.53
C PHE A 613 -15.07 -38.37 -6.99
N ASN A 614 -16.08 -38.18 -7.84
CA ASN A 614 -17.48 -38.40 -7.46
C ASN A 614 -17.85 -39.87 -7.15
N ASP A 615 -19.05 -40.02 -6.56
CA ASP A 615 -19.63 -41.31 -6.16
C ASP A 615 -19.77 -42.35 -7.28
N GLN A 616 -19.68 -41.96 -8.57
CA GLN A 616 -19.66 -42.96 -9.65
C GLN A 616 -18.45 -43.89 -9.52
N LEU A 617 -17.35 -43.44 -8.90
CA LEU A 617 -16.18 -44.28 -8.62
C LEU A 617 -16.48 -45.49 -7.73
N ALA A 618 -17.48 -45.40 -6.83
CA ALA A 618 -17.95 -46.55 -6.07
C ALA A 618 -18.99 -47.39 -6.84
N GLN A 619 -19.88 -46.74 -7.59
CA GLN A 619 -21.00 -47.40 -8.29
C GLN A 619 -20.55 -48.23 -9.51
N THR A 620 -19.49 -47.79 -10.18
CA THR A 620 -18.98 -48.36 -11.44
C THR A 620 -17.91 -49.44 -11.24
N ALA A 621 -17.34 -49.55 -10.04
CA ALA A 621 -16.28 -50.51 -9.74
C ALA A 621 -16.76 -51.97 -9.81
N ARG A 622 -16.02 -52.84 -10.49
CA ARG A 622 -16.29 -54.29 -10.60
C ARG A 622 -15.01 -55.08 -10.46
N ASN A 623 -15.09 -56.31 -9.92
CA ASN A 623 -13.91 -57.16 -9.81
C ASN A 623 -13.42 -57.55 -11.19
N LYS A 624 -12.11 -57.46 -11.44
CA LYS A 624 -11.52 -57.84 -12.73
C LYS A 624 -11.81 -59.30 -13.11
N SER A 625 -12.05 -60.18 -12.13
CA SER A 625 -12.51 -61.56 -12.35
C SER A 625 -13.88 -61.67 -13.05
N GLU A 626 -14.73 -60.65 -12.95
CA GLU A 626 -16.01 -60.56 -13.68
C GLU A 626 -15.80 -60.13 -15.15
N ILE A 627 -14.64 -59.54 -15.46
CA ILE A 627 -14.27 -58.96 -16.76
C ILE A 627 -12.94 -59.60 -17.24
N PRO A 628 -12.87 -60.93 -17.47
CA PRO A 628 -11.62 -61.56 -17.88
C PRO A 628 -11.17 -61.07 -19.26
N GLY A 629 -9.93 -60.59 -19.32
CA GLY A 629 -9.25 -60.12 -20.54
C GLY A 629 -8.58 -58.73 -20.44
N PHE A 630 -8.87 -57.94 -19.40
CA PHE A 630 -8.35 -56.57 -19.25
C PHE A 630 -6.81 -56.50 -19.19
N ASP A 631 -6.22 -57.14 -18.18
CA ASP A 631 -4.78 -57.28 -17.99
C ASP A 631 -4.43 -58.61 -17.28
N THR A 632 -3.16 -58.77 -16.90
CA THR A 632 -2.65 -59.93 -16.14
C THR A 632 -1.95 -59.54 -14.83
N ASP A 633 -2.06 -58.28 -14.38
CA ASP A 633 -1.41 -57.82 -13.15
C ASP A 633 -2.17 -58.35 -11.92
N PRO A 634 -1.55 -59.13 -11.01
CA PRO A 634 -2.22 -59.62 -9.81
C PRO A 634 -2.57 -58.52 -8.81
N ASN A 635 -2.01 -57.30 -8.94
CA ASN A 635 -2.25 -56.18 -8.03
C ASN A 635 -3.42 -55.28 -8.47
N ASN A 636 -3.86 -55.38 -9.73
CA ASN A 636 -5.12 -54.77 -10.20
C ASN A 636 -6.26 -55.73 -9.87
N THR A 637 -7.16 -55.35 -8.97
CA THR A 637 -8.27 -56.19 -8.49
C THR A 637 -9.63 -55.72 -8.98
N THR A 638 -9.83 -54.41 -9.18
CA THR A 638 -11.12 -53.84 -9.56
C THR A 638 -10.99 -52.70 -10.56
N VAL A 639 -11.83 -52.69 -11.59
CA VAL A 639 -11.85 -51.70 -12.67
C VAL A 639 -13.18 -50.95 -12.73
N THR A 640 -13.20 -49.76 -13.32
CA THR A 640 -14.45 -49.08 -13.74
C THR A 640 -15.08 -49.88 -14.88
N TRP A 641 -16.37 -50.21 -14.79
CA TRP A 641 -17.09 -50.91 -15.85
C TRP A 641 -18.33 -50.14 -16.29
N LEU A 642 -18.34 -49.69 -17.54
CA LEU A 642 -19.42 -48.89 -18.13
C LEU A 642 -20.09 -49.62 -19.29
N LYS A 643 -21.42 -49.59 -19.34
CA LYS A 643 -22.23 -50.25 -20.38
C LYS A 643 -23.61 -49.59 -20.48
N ASN A 644 -24.14 -49.49 -21.70
CA ASN A 644 -25.49 -48.97 -21.97
C ASN A 644 -26.32 -49.99 -22.78
N ASP A 645 -26.87 -51.00 -22.12
CA ASP A 645 -27.68 -52.06 -22.77
C ASP A 645 -29.20 -51.83 -22.70
N GLY A 646 -29.63 -50.62 -22.34
CA GLY A 646 -31.04 -50.25 -22.24
C GLY A 646 -31.73 -50.67 -20.95
N GLN A 647 -31.02 -51.30 -20.00
CA GLN A 647 -31.55 -51.54 -18.65
C GLN A 647 -31.33 -50.32 -17.74
N ASP A 648 -32.36 -49.93 -17.00
CA ASP A 648 -32.25 -48.90 -15.97
C ASP A 648 -31.35 -49.37 -14.83
N GLY A 649 -30.34 -48.56 -14.49
CA GLY A 649 -29.38 -48.83 -13.41
C GLY A 649 -27.99 -49.31 -13.86
N THR A 650 -27.75 -49.54 -15.16
CA THR A 650 -26.38 -49.76 -15.66
C THR A 650 -25.58 -48.45 -15.69
N PRO A 651 -24.37 -48.37 -15.08
CA PRO A 651 -23.57 -47.15 -15.09
C PRO A 651 -23.07 -46.78 -16.49
N LYS A 652 -23.30 -45.52 -16.88
CA LYS A 652 -22.95 -44.95 -18.21
C LYS A 652 -21.87 -43.88 -18.13
N ILE A 653 -21.63 -43.37 -16.92
CA ILE A 653 -20.61 -42.38 -16.57
C ILE A 653 -19.72 -43.04 -15.50
N GLY A 654 -18.41 -42.95 -15.67
CA GLY A 654 -17.40 -43.43 -14.74
C GLY A 654 -17.06 -42.40 -13.67
N PRO A 655 -15.94 -42.60 -12.94
CA PRO A 655 -15.35 -41.55 -12.11
C PRO A 655 -15.27 -40.21 -12.86
N GLY A 656 -15.56 -39.12 -12.16
CA GLY A 656 -15.36 -37.76 -12.65
C GLY A 656 -14.79 -36.84 -11.58
N ILE A 657 -14.17 -35.75 -12.03
CA ILE A 657 -13.55 -34.72 -11.18
C ILE A 657 -13.68 -33.33 -11.81
N LEU A 658 -14.14 -32.37 -11.00
CA LEU A 658 -14.15 -30.93 -11.28
C LEU A 658 -12.92 -30.25 -10.68
N LEU A 659 -12.15 -29.54 -11.51
CA LEU A 659 -11.02 -28.72 -11.07
C LEU A 659 -11.22 -27.24 -11.45
N LYS A 660 -10.92 -26.34 -10.51
CA LYS A 660 -10.71 -24.90 -10.80
C LYS A 660 -9.40 -24.75 -11.56
N VAL A 661 -9.42 -24.03 -12.67
CA VAL A 661 -8.24 -23.77 -13.49
C VAL A 661 -8.07 -22.28 -13.77
N MET A 662 -6.82 -21.88 -13.99
CA MET A 662 -6.42 -20.52 -14.35
C MET A 662 -5.83 -20.50 -15.76
N ALA A 663 -5.88 -19.33 -16.42
CA ALA A 663 -5.26 -19.17 -17.73
C ALA A 663 -3.74 -19.48 -17.66
N GLY A 664 -3.26 -20.30 -18.59
CA GLY A 664 -1.87 -20.78 -18.63
C GLY A 664 -1.60 -22.07 -17.87
N ASP A 665 -2.55 -22.61 -17.10
CA ASP A 665 -2.44 -23.95 -16.51
C ASP A 665 -2.23 -25.01 -17.60
N GLN A 666 -1.44 -26.04 -17.30
CA GLN A 666 -1.27 -27.21 -18.16
C GLN A 666 -1.90 -28.44 -17.52
N ILE A 667 -2.66 -29.19 -18.32
CA ILE A 667 -3.34 -30.41 -17.88
C ILE A 667 -3.06 -31.53 -18.87
N SER A 668 -2.63 -32.68 -18.36
CA SER A 668 -2.62 -33.94 -19.12
C SER A 668 -3.55 -34.95 -18.45
N ILE A 669 -4.34 -35.63 -19.25
CA ILE A 669 -5.37 -36.58 -18.83
C ILE A 669 -5.07 -37.89 -19.53
N SER A 670 -5.10 -38.99 -18.79
CA SER A 670 -4.99 -40.33 -19.35
C SER A 670 -5.84 -41.34 -18.60
N ALA A 671 -6.33 -42.35 -19.30
CA ALA A 671 -7.00 -43.51 -18.73
C ALA A 671 -6.65 -44.75 -19.56
N GLN A 672 -6.61 -45.91 -18.94
CA GLN A 672 -6.55 -47.20 -19.63
C GLN A 672 -7.98 -47.63 -19.93
N ALA A 673 -8.24 -48.13 -21.14
CA ALA A 673 -9.57 -48.54 -21.55
C ALA A 673 -9.52 -49.80 -22.45
N TRP A 674 -10.51 -50.68 -22.31
CA TRP A 674 -10.52 -51.99 -22.97
C TRP A 674 -11.93 -52.52 -23.23
N TYR A 675 -12.11 -53.26 -24.32
CA TYR A 675 -13.33 -54.00 -24.63
C TYR A 675 -12.99 -55.30 -25.37
N ARG A 676 -13.87 -56.31 -25.30
CA ARG A 676 -13.75 -57.51 -26.14
C ARG A 676 -14.21 -57.22 -27.55
N ASN A 677 -13.35 -57.48 -28.53
CA ASN A 677 -13.64 -57.14 -29.92
C ASN A 677 -14.75 -58.02 -30.51
N GLN A 678 -14.87 -59.26 -30.04
CA GLN A 678 -15.97 -60.18 -30.37
C GLN A 678 -17.35 -59.75 -29.85
N ASP A 679 -17.40 -58.95 -28.78
CA ASP A 679 -18.66 -58.54 -28.14
C ASP A 679 -19.21 -57.22 -28.74
N HIS A 680 -18.48 -56.61 -29.70
CA HIS A 680 -18.84 -55.34 -30.30
C HIS A 680 -19.97 -55.46 -31.34
N GLN A 681 -20.98 -54.58 -31.25
CA GLN A 681 -22.16 -54.56 -32.11
C GLN A 681 -22.23 -53.23 -32.89
N PRO A 682 -21.80 -53.18 -34.17
CA PRO A 682 -21.56 -51.94 -34.91
C PRO A 682 -22.83 -51.22 -35.44
N ALA A 683 -24.01 -51.51 -34.91
CA ALA A 683 -25.28 -50.99 -35.43
C ALA A 683 -26.32 -50.59 -34.35
N ASN A 684 -26.04 -50.77 -33.06
CA ASN A 684 -27.04 -50.66 -31.99
C ASN A 684 -26.65 -49.66 -30.89
N ASN A 685 -26.25 -48.45 -31.32
CA ASN A 685 -25.62 -47.42 -30.48
C ASN A 685 -26.44 -46.11 -30.36
N THR A 686 -27.76 -46.15 -30.60
CA THR A 686 -28.64 -44.97 -30.60
C THR A 686 -29.43 -44.83 -29.29
N VAL A 687 -28.73 -44.53 -28.18
CA VAL A 687 -29.37 -44.13 -26.91
C VAL A 687 -28.60 -42.95 -26.29
N ALA A 688 -28.95 -41.73 -26.73
CA ALA A 688 -28.31 -40.49 -26.29
C ALA A 688 -29.33 -39.34 -26.09
N SER A 689 -30.36 -39.56 -25.26
CA SER A 689 -31.38 -38.54 -24.95
C SER A 689 -31.27 -37.93 -23.55
N ASN A 690 -30.44 -38.47 -22.64
CA ASN A 690 -30.33 -37.98 -21.25
C ASN A 690 -28.90 -37.91 -20.67
N LEU A 691 -27.84 -38.20 -21.44
CA LEU A 691 -26.47 -38.19 -20.91
C LEU A 691 -26.07 -36.79 -20.39
N ALA A 692 -26.34 -35.73 -21.16
CA ALA A 692 -26.02 -34.36 -20.75
C ALA A 692 -26.67 -33.98 -19.42
N THR A 693 -27.93 -34.37 -19.18
CA THR A 693 -28.62 -34.15 -17.90
C THR A 693 -27.94 -34.90 -16.75
N GLN A 694 -27.46 -36.13 -16.98
CA GLN A 694 -26.72 -36.89 -15.96
C GLN A 694 -25.36 -36.24 -15.65
N VAL A 695 -24.62 -35.80 -16.67
CA VAL A 695 -23.35 -35.07 -16.53
C VAL A 695 -23.54 -33.77 -15.75
N VAL A 696 -24.57 -32.97 -16.09
CA VAL A 696 -24.91 -31.73 -15.37
C VAL A 696 -25.24 -32.01 -13.90
N ASN A 697 -26.02 -33.04 -13.62
CA ASN A 697 -26.39 -33.39 -12.24
C ASN A 697 -25.15 -33.77 -11.41
N LEU A 698 -24.22 -34.56 -11.96
CA LEU A 698 -22.96 -34.92 -11.30
C LEU A 698 -22.09 -33.67 -11.05
N PHE A 699 -21.91 -32.83 -12.08
CA PHE A 699 -21.19 -31.55 -11.98
C PHE A 699 -21.76 -30.68 -10.85
N THR A 700 -23.08 -30.56 -10.73
CA THR A 700 -23.71 -29.79 -9.65
C THR A 700 -23.64 -30.46 -8.27
N GLY A 701 -23.52 -31.79 -8.22
CA GLY A 701 -23.35 -32.55 -6.97
C GLY A 701 -21.97 -32.35 -6.35
N GLU A 702 -20.91 -32.39 -7.17
CA GLU A 702 -19.53 -32.13 -6.74
C GLU A 702 -19.38 -30.72 -6.14
N VAL A 703 -19.98 -29.71 -6.80
CA VAL A 703 -20.00 -28.31 -6.36
C VAL A 703 -20.60 -28.10 -4.97
N ALA A 704 -21.49 -29.00 -4.52
CA ALA A 704 -22.18 -28.89 -3.22
C ALA A 704 -21.53 -29.68 -2.07
N GLY A 705 -20.59 -30.59 -2.36
CA GLY A 705 -20.08 -31.57 -1.39
C GLY A 705 -18.59 -31.50 -1.03
N ALA A 706 -17.79 -30.69 -1.72
CA ALA A 706 -16.34 -30.85 -1.71
C ALA A 706 -15.63 -30.27 -0.47
N GLY A 707 -15.22 -31.16 0.44
CA GLY A 707 -14.20 -30.89 1.45
C GLY A 707 -12.79 -30.78 0.85
N GLY A 708 -12.54 -29.74 0.04
CA GLY A 708 -11.20 -29.39 -0.47
C GLY A 708 -11.13 -28.89 -1.91
N HIS A 709 -12.10 -29.25 -2.76
CA HIS A 709 -12.08 -28.96 -4.19
C HIS A 709 -13.37 -28.27 -4.67
N PHE A 710 -13.40 -26.94 -4.48
CA PHE A 710 -14.43 -25.98 -4.91
C PHE A 710 -15.72 -25.91 -4.06
N ASN A 711 -16.36 -24.74 -4.04
CA ASN A 711 -17.54 -24.43 -3.21
C ASN A 711 -18.59 -23.66 -4.03
N ALA A 712 -19.85 -24.09 -3.93
CA ALA A 712 -21.03 -23.54 -4.61
C ALA A 712 -21.27 -22.02 -4.47
N THR A 713 -20.69 -21.34 -3.47
CA THR A 713 -21.08 -19.97 -3.09
C THR A 713 -20.98 -18.95 -4.24
N ASN A 714 -20.01 -19.10 -5.16
CA ASN A 714 -19.84 -18.17 -6.30
C ASN A 714 -20.84 -18.41 -7.46
N LEU A 715 -21.54 -19.54 -7.48
CA LEU A 715 -22.27 -20.02 -8.66
C LEU A 715 -23.79 -19.79 -8.63
N GLY A 716 -24.33 -19.35 -7.49
CA GLY A 716 -25.73 -18.97 -7.32
C GLY A 716 -26.74 -20.12 -7.41
N THR A 717 -27.99 -19.84 -7.01
CA THR A 717 -29.09 -20.79 -7.07
C THR A 717 -29.68 -20.88 -8.49
N GLY A 718 -29.10 -21.75 -9.33
CA GLY A 718 -29.61 -21.99 -10.69
C GLY A 718 -28.69 -22.74 -11.67
N THR A 719 -27.48 -23.10 -11.23
CA THR A 719 -26.39 -23.71 -12.03
C THR A 719 -26.78 -24.80 -13.03
N SER A 720 -27.65 -25.74 -12.65
CA SER A 720 -28.04 -26.85 -13.52
C SER A 720 -28.71 -26.39 -14.82
N SER A 721 -29.41 -25.25 -14.80
CA SER A 721 -30.00 -24.66 -16.02
C SER A 721 -28.95 -24.02 -16.93
N LEU A 722 -27.93 -23.38 -16.33
CA LEU A 722 -26.85 -22.68 -17.03
C LEU A 722 -25.90 -23.66 -17.73
N LEU A 723 -25.59 -24.79 -17.07
CA LEU A 723 -24.69 -25.82 -17.59
C LEU A 723 -25.33 -26.71 -18.67
N ASN A 724 -26.66 -26.81 -18.73
CA ASN A 724 -27.35 -27.74 -19.62
C ASN A 724 -27.05 -27.49 -21.12
N ALA A 725 -27.11 -26.24 -21.58
CA ALA A 725 -26.82 -25.92 -22.98
C ALA A 725 -25.32 -26.10 -23.35
N PRO A 726 -24.33 -25.61 -22.58
CA PRO A 726 -22.91 -25.90 -22.79
C PRO A 726 -22.57 -27.40 -22.82
N VAL A 727 -23.09 -28.18 -21.86
CA VAL A 727 -22.81 -29.62 -21.75
C VAL A 727 -23.52 -30.42 -22.85
N GLN A 728 -24.78 -30.12 -23.18
CA GLN A 728 -25.45 -30.79 -24.32
C GLN A 728 -24.81 -30.39 -25.66
N GLY A 729 -24.34 -29.15 -25.80
CA GLY A 729 -23.53 -28.72 -26.93
C GLY A 729 -22.24 -29.54 -27.08
N PHE A 730 -21.59 -29.89 -25.97
CA PHE A 730 -20.44 -30.80 -25.98
C PHE A 730 -20.84 -32.23 -26.36
N VAL A 731 -21.74 -32.86 -25.62
CA VAL A 731 -22.12 -34.29 -25.78
C VAL A 731 -22.64 -34.57 -27.19
N SER A 732 -23.36 -33.64 -27.81
CA SER A 732 -23.85 -33.78 -29.19
C SER A 732 -22.75 -33.74 -30.28
N THR A 733 -21.50 -33.43 -29.92
CA THR A 733 -20.33 -33.43 -30.84
C THR A 733 -19.45 -34.67 -30.72
N GLU A 734 -19.78 -35.63 -29.83
CA GLU A 734 -19.02 -36.86 -29.65
C GLU A 734 -19.04 -37.74 -30.92
N ALA A 735 -17.87 -38.28 -31.29
CA ALA A 735 -17.69 -38.96 -32.57
C ALA A 735 -18.49 -40.27 -32.66
N THR A 736 -19.19 -40.46 -33.78
CA THR A 736 -20.08 -41.60 -34.00
C THR A 736 -19.40 -42.73 -34.80
N ASP A 737 -18.13 -43.01 -34.59
CA ASP A 737 -17.50 -44.17 -35.24
C ASP A 737 -18.05 -45.47 -34.65
N ASP A 738 -19.02 -46.04 -35.33
CA ASP A 738 -19.72 -47.27 -34.97
C ASP A 738 -18.90 -48.54 -35.24
N SER A 739 -17.66 -48.46 -35.76
CA SER A 739 -16.76 -49.63 -35.87
C SER A 739 -16.14 -50.08 -34.54
N ARG A 740 -16.40 -49.32 -33.47
CA ARG A 740 -15.86 -49.52 -32.11
C ARG A 740 -16.88 -48.99 -31.07
N PRO A 741 -16.74 -49.31 -29.77
CA PRO A 741 -17.62 -48.81 -28.73
C PRO A 741 -17.65 -47.28 -28.67
N LYS A 742 -18.83 -46.71 -28.35
CA LYS A 742 -18.99 -45.27 -28.04
C LYS A 742 -18.67 -45.03 -26.57
N ALA A 743 -17.42 -45.31 -26.22
CA ALA A 743 -16.85 -45.12 -24.91
C ALA A 743 -15.68 -44.15 -24.99
N PHE A 744 -15.65 -43.18 -24.08
CA PHE A 744 -14.84 -41.98 -24.20
C PHE A 744 -14.18 -41.60 -22.87
N LEU A 745 -12.97 -41.07 -22.97
CA LEU A 745 -12.38 -40.18 -21.96
C LEU A 745 -12.69 -38.74 -22.37
N ASN A 746 -13.38 -37.98 -21.52
CA ASN A 746 -13.92 -36.65 -21.84
C ASN A 746 -13.35 -35.57 -20.93
N TRP A 747 -13.24 -34.35 -21.46
CA TRP A 747 -12.95 -33.15 -20.68
C TRP A 747 -13.70 -31.93 -21.24
N ILE A 748 -14.43 -31.25 -20.35
CA ILE A 748 -15.20 -30.04 -20.67
C ILE A 748 -14.57 -28.88 -19.91
N VAL A 749 -14.00 -27.92 -20.63
CA VAL A 749 -13.52 -26.65 -20.08
C VAL A 749 -14.62 -25.60 -20.23
N LEU A 750 -14.95 -24.93 -19.13
CA LEU A 750 -15.94 -23.86 -19.05
C LEU A 750 -15.25 -22.55 -18.62
N ASP A 751 -15.61 -21.42 -19.22
CA ASP A 751 -15.17 -20.10 -18.72
C ASP A 751 -15.82 -19.75 -17.36
N GLU A 752 -15.18 -18.88 -16.60
CA GLU A 752 -15.67 -18.52 -15.26
C GLU A 752 -16.82 -17.51 -15.28
N GLU A 753 -16.84 -16.56 -16.22
CA GLU A 753 -17.84 -15.48 -16.27
C GLU A 753 -19.25 -15.98 -16.58
N GLN A 754 -19.40 -16.94 -17.50
CA GLN A 754 -20.71 -17.33 -18.03
C GLN A 754 -20.87 -18.85 -18.23
N LEU A 755 -19.92 -19.66 -17.76
CA LEU A 755 -19.89 -21.13 -17.89
C LEU A 755 -20.01 -21.62 -19.33
N LYS A 756 -19.49 -20.85 -20.30
CA LYS A 756 -19.52 -21.24 -21.71
C LYS A 756 -18.46 -22.28 -22.01
N ASN A 757 -18.83 -23.32 -22.75
CA ASN A 757 -17.92 -24.36 -23.18
C ASN A 757 -16.84 -23.81 -24.14
N ARG A 758 -15.57 -23.98 -23.76
CA ARG A 758 -14.39 -23.63 -24.54
C ARG A 758 -14.04 -24.73 -25.53
N THR A 759 -14.79 -24.76 -26.64
CA THR A 759 -14.64 -25.76 -27.72
C THR A 759 -13.27 -25.77 -28.42
N ASP A 760 -12.42 -24.79 -28.16
CA ASP A 760 -11.03 -24.73 -28.61
C ASP A 760 -10.07 -25.60 -27.78
N VAL A 761 -10.47 -26.04 -26.58
CA VAL A 761 -9.66 -26.90 -25.68
C VAL A 761 -10.44 -28.10 -25.12
N SER A 762 -11.76 -27.98 -24.92
CA SER A 762 -12.65 -29.10 -24.59
C SER A 762 -12.58 -30.21 -25.64
N GLY A 763 -12.67 -31.46 -25.23
CA GLY A 763 -12.60 -32.57 -26.16
C GLY A 763 -12.79 -33.94 -25.54
N TYR A 764 -12.62 -34.96 -26.37
CA TYR A 764 -12.77 -36.36 -25.99
C TYR A 764 -11.78 -37.26 -26.73
N ARG A 765 -11.65 -38.50 -26.25
CA ARG A 765 -10.97 -39.60 -26.94
C ARG A 765 -11.86 -40.84 -26.89
N GLN A 766 -12.40 -41.25 -28.04
CA GLN A 766 -13.07 -42.54 -28.18
C GLN A 766 -12.04 -43.67 -28.08
N ILE A 767 -12.40 -44.77 -27.42
CA ILE A 767 -11.56 -45.97 -27.38
C ILE A 767 -11.21 -46.46 -28.80
N PRO A 768 -9.92 -46.68 -29.16
CA PRO A 768 -9.56 -47.20 -30.47
C PRO A 768 -9.80 -48.72 -30.55
N VAL A 769 -9.93 -49.23 -31.78
CA VAL A 769 -10.16 -50.66 -32.04
C VAL A 769 -9.10 -51.51 -31.32
N VAL A 770 -9.55 -52.51 -30.55
CA VAL A 770 -8.63 -53.50 -29.98
C VAL A 770 -8.28 -54.53 -31.04
N GLY A 771 -6.99 -54.81 -31.21
CA GLY A 771 -6.53 -55.84 -32.14
C GLY A 771 -6.84 -57.24 -31.62
N ALA A 772 -6.57 -58.27 -32.43
CA ALA A 772 -6.86 -59.68 -32.10
C ALA A 772 -6.21 -60.20 -30.80
N ASN A 773 -5.21 -59.50 -30.25
CA ASN A 773 -4.57 -59.82 -28.97
C ASN A 773 -5.27 -59.18 -27.76
N GLU A 774 -6.36 -58.45 -27.96
CA GLU A 774 -7.20 -57.79 -26.94
C GLU A 774 -6.42 -57.06 -25.83
N THR A 775 -5.37 -56.30 -26.19
CA THR A 775 -4.58 -55.49 -25.25
C THR A 775 -5.29 -54.17 -24.91
N TYR A 776 -5.36 -53.76 -23.64
CA TYR A 776 -5.88 -52.45 -23.25
C TYR A 776 -5.20 -51.28 -24.00
N LYS A 777 -5.91 -50.15 -24.09
CA LYS A 777 -5.51 -48.95 -24.83
C LYS A 777 -5.40 -47.77 -23.88
N VAL A 778 -4.35 -46.97 -24.02
CA VAL A 778 -4.23 -45.71 -23.28
C VAL A 778 -4.92 -44.61 -24.07
N LEU A 779 -5.98 -44.05 -23.50
CA LEU A 779 -6.62 -42.83 -23.96
C LEU A 779 -5.87 -41.65 -23.34
N GLN A 780 -5.58 -40.61 -24.12
CA GLN A 780 -4.85 -39.44 -23.62
C GLN A 780 -5.25 -38.15 -24.33
N SER A 781 -5.39 -37.06 -23.57
CA SER A 781 -5.64 -35.72 -24.11
C SER A 781 -4.43 -35.19 -24.89
N GLY A 782 -3.21 -35.49 -24.42
CA GLY A 782 -2.02 -34.67 -24.64
C GLY A 782 -1.94 -33.55 -23.59
N ASN A 783 -0.94 -32.66 -23.69
CA ASN A 783 -0.86 -31.50 -22.81
C ASN A 783 -1.82 -30.41 -23.32
N LEU A 784 -2.91 -30.21 -22.59
CA LEU A 784 -3.85 -29.11 -22.78
C LEU A 784 -3.28 -27.87 -22.08
N THR A 785 -3.32 -26.71 -22.74
CA THR A 785 -3.05 -25.41 -22.10
C THR A 785 -4.38 -24.71 -21.91
N ILE A 786 -4.71 -24.34 -20.68
CA ILE A 786 -5.96 -23.66 -20.34
C ILE A 786 -5.92 -22.22 -20.85
N PRO A 787 -6.87 -21.80 -21.71
CA PRO A 787 -6.81 -20.49 -22.35
C PRO A 787 -7.40 -19.36 -21.51
N VAL A 788 -8.29 -19.65 -20.57
CA VAL A 788 -8.94 -18.68 -19.68
C VAL A 788 -9.21 -19.26 -18.29
N ASN A 789 -9.39 -18.36 -17.32
CA ASN A 789 -9.90 -18.66 -15.99
C ASN A 789 -11.26 -19.36 -16.07
N GLY A 790 -11.42 -20.45 -15.32
CA GLY A 790 -12.60 -21.29 -15.46
C GLY A 790 -12.52 -22.58 -14.68
N TYR A 791 -13.18 -23.59 -15.23
CA TYR A 791 -13.34 -24.92 -14.66
C TYR A 791 -13.09 -25.98 -15.72
N ILE A 792 -12.52 -27.13 -15.33
CA ILE A 792 -12.46 -28.32 -16.18
C ILE A 792 -13.14 -29.47 -15.45
N TYR A 793 -14.07 -30.14 -16.14
CA TYR A 793 -14.68 -31.37 -15.66
C TYR A 793 -14.23 -32.54 -16.54
N ILE A 794 -13.64 -33.54 -15.90
CA ILE A 794 -13.01 -34.69 -16.54
C ILE A 794 -13.79 -35.93 -16.12
N TYR A 795 -14.21 -36.77 -17.08
CA TYR A 795 -15.00 -37.97 -16.78
C TYR A 795 -14.91 -39.02 -17.89
N GLU A 796 -15.18 -40.27 -17.51
CA GLU A 796 -15.30 -41.41 -18.43
C GLU A 796 -16.77 -41.65 -18.78
N SER A 797 -17.07 -42.06 -20.03
CA SER A 797 -18.44 -42.40 -20.44
C SER A 797 -18.49 -43.62 -21.36
N ASN A 798 -19.63 -44.31 -21.38
CA ASN A 798 -19.97 -45.29 -22.41
C ASN A 798 -21.48 -45.25 -22.72
N VAL A 799 -21.82 -44.90 -23.96
CA VAL A 799 -23.20 -44.91 -24.47
C VAL A 799 -23.50 -46.08 -25.40
N SER A 800 -22.55 -46.98 -25.63
CA SER A 800 -22.75 -48.21 -26.40
C SER A 800 -23.14 -49.41 -25.55
N SER A 801 -23.79 -50.39 -26.18
CA SER A 801 -24.20 -51.66 -25.54
C SER A 801 -23.03 -52.63 -25.32
N THR A 802 -21.90 -52.42 -26.01
CA THR A 802 -20.62 -53.08 -25.71
C THR A 802 -20.09 -52.58 -24.38
N GLY A 803 -19.82 -53.47 -23.43
CA GLY A 803 -19.21 -53.11 -22.14
C GLY A 803 -17.75 -52.74 -22.31
N VAL A 804 -17.32 -51.68 -21.62
CA VAL A 804 -15.94 -51.16 -21.65
C VAL A 804 -15.43 -51.04 -20.23
N ALA A 805 -14.25 -51.62 -19.99
CA ALA A 805 -13.49 -51.45 -18.76
C ALA A 805 -12.60 -50.22 -18.88
N PHE A 806 -12.56 -49.41 -17.84
CA PHE A 806 -11.64 -48.30 -17.66
C PHE A 806 -10.85 -48.47 -16.36
N ASP A 807 -9.63 -47.97 -16.33
CA ASP A 807 -8.75 -48.05 -15.16
C ASP A 807 -7.67 -46.94 -15.20
N ASN A 808 -7.08 -46.63 -14.05
CA ASN A 808 -5.96 -45.72 -13.87
C ASN A 808 -6.20 -44.34 -14.50
N LEU A 809 -7.39 -43.76 -14.27
CA LEU A 809 -7.71 -42.39 -14.66
C LEU A 809 -6.77 -41.44 -13.91
N SER A 810 -5.77 -40.93 -14.63
CA SER A 810 -4.68 -40.12 -14.11
C SER A 810 -4.71 -38.74 -14.76
N ILE A 811 -4.87 -37.71 -13.93
CA ILE A 811 -4.82 -36.30 -14.30
C ILE A 811 -3.54 -35.71 -13.69
N THR A 812 -2.72 -35.04 -14.50
CA THR A 812 -1.61 -34.21 -14.01
C THR A 812 -1.94 -32.76 -14.32
N HIS A 813 -2.04 -31.93 -13.28
CA HIS A 813 -2.24 -30.49 -13.35
C HIS A 813 -0.95 -29.80 -12.92
N THR A 814 -0.42 -28.97 -13.82
CA THR A 814 0.73 -28.10 -13.59
C THR A 814 0.20 -26.67 -13.68
N PRO A 815 -0.01 -25.98 -12.54
CA PRO A 815 -0.52 -24.61 -12.55
C PRO A 815 0.39 -23.67 -13.33
N GLY A 816 -0.22 -22.72 -14.03
CA GLY A 816 0.45 -21.59 -14.64
C GLY A 816 0.84 -20.54 -13.59
N PRO A 817 1.46 -19.43 -14.01
CA PRO A 817 1.86 -18.38 -13.07
C PRO A 817 0.67 -17.57 -12.53
N LEU A 818 -0.52 -17.61 -13.13
CA LEU A 818 -1.65 -16.76 -12.74
C LEU A 818 -2.31 -17.25 -11.45
N LEU A 819 -2.22 -16.46 -10.37
CA LEU A 819 -2.91 -16.72 -9.11
C LEU A 819 -4.23 -15.99 -8.99
N GLU A 820 -4.28 -14.69 -9.31
CA GLU A 820 -5.46 -13.85 -9.13
C GLU A 820 -5.62 -12.82 -10.25
N GLU A 821 -6.88 -12.51 -10.56
CA GLU A 821 -7.31 -11.48 -11.49
C GLU A 821 -8.39 -10.65 -10.78
N THR A 822 -8.25 -9.32 -10.74
CA THR A 822 -9.18 -8.46 -9.99
C THR A 822 -9.52 -7.20 -10.78
N HIS A 823 -10.82 -6.92 -10.87
CA HIS A 823 -11.34 -5.69 -11.47
C HIS A 823 -12.09 -4.86 -10.44
N TYR A 824 -12.09 -3.54 -10.63
CA TYR A 824 -12.61 -2.57 -9.66
C TYR A 824 -13.58 -1.60 -10.33
N TYR A 825 -14.67 -1.28 -9.63
CA TYR A 825 -15.43 -0.06 -9.86
C TYR A 825 -14.57 1.18 -9.55
N PRO A 826 -14.93 2.37 -10.05
CA PRO A 826 -14.17 3.61 -9.82
C PRO A 826 -13.71 3.87 -8.38
N PHE A 827 -14.53 3.56 -7.37
CA PHE A 827 -14.22 3.80 -5.96
C PHE A 827 -13.61 2.59 -5.22
N GLY A 828 -13.17 1.54 -5.94
CA GLY A 828 -12.37 0.45 -5.39
C GLY A 828 -13.13 -0.79 -4.90
N LEU A 829 -14.47 -0.81 -5.03
CA LEU A 829 -15.24 -2.04 -4.85
C LEU A 829 -14.81 -3.06 -5.91
N THR A 830 -14.68 -4.33 -5.51
CA THR A 830 -14.28 -5.42 -6.42
C THR A 830 -15.47 -5.88 -7.25
N MET A 831 -15.28 -6.02 -8.56
CA MET A 831 -16.26 -6.62 -9.48
C MET A 831 -16.20 -8.16 -9.34
N ALA A 832 -16.84 -8.71 -8.31
CA ALA A 832 -16.69 -10.12 -7.93
C ALA A 832 -16.97 -11.10 -9.08
N GLY A 833 -18.06 -10.91 -9.84
CA GLY A 833 -18.45 -11.84 -10.92
C GLY A 833 -17.53 -11.90 -12.15
N ILE A 834 -16.54 -11.02 -12.27
CA ILE A 834 -15.49 -11.11 -13.31
C ILE A 834 -14.07 -11.17 -12.72
N SER A 835 -13.94 -11.26 -11.40
CA SER A 835 -12.64 -11.40 -10.72
C SER A 835 -12.42 -12.87 -10.33
N SER A 836 -11.18 -13.36 -10.41
CA SER A 836 -10.87 -14.79 -10.26
C SER A 836 -9.69 -15.04 -9.32
N LYS A 837 -9.65 -16.23 -8.71
CA LYS A 837 -8.51 -16.73 -7.92
C LYS A 837 -8.31 -18.24 -8.09
N ALA A 838 -7.04 -18.66 -8.03
CA ALA A 838 -6.63 -20.05 -8.00
C ALA A 838 -7.14 -20.77 -6.73
N ALA A 839 -7.53 -22.03 -6.86
CA ALA A 839 -7.98 -22.83 -5.72
C ALA A 839 -6.81 -23.23 -4.80
N GLY A 840 -7.07 -23.26 -3.48
CA GLY A 840 -6.09 -23.71 -2.48
C GLY A 840 -4.86 -22.82 -2.31
N LYS A 841 -4.84 -21.60 -2.88
CA LYS A 841 -3.74 -20.63 -2.74
C LYS A 841 -4.11 -19.51 -1.78
N GLN A 842 -3.10 -18.93 -1.12
CA GLN A 842 -3.29 -17.84 -0.16
C GLN A 842 -3.70 -16.55 -0.87
N GLN A 843 -4.89 -16.04 -0.57
CA GLN A 843 -5.42 -14.81 -1.16
C GLN A 843 -4.50 -13.59 -0.95
N ASN A 844 -4.43 -12.71 -1.93
CA ASN A 844 -3.86 -11.38 -1.80
C ASN A 844 -4.88 -10.42 -1.16
N ARG A 845 -4.44 -9.75 -0.10
CA ARG A 845 -5.23 -8.72 0.60
C ARG A 845 -4.83 -7.29 0.17
N PHE A 846 -3.69 -7.10 -0.50
CA PHE A 846 -3.22 -5.80 -1.00
C PHE A 846 -3.78 -5.49 -2.39
N LYS A 847 -4.96 -4.89 -2.42
CA LYS A 847 -5.83 -4.78 -3.61
C LYS A 847 -5.88 -3.35 -4.17
N TYR A 848 -6.96 -2.61 -3.89
CA TYR A 848 -7.14 -1.22 -4.35
C TYR A 848 -6.07 -0.30 -3.74
N ASN A 849 -5.43 0.52 -4.57
CA ASN A 849 -4.27 1.36 -4.27
C ASN A 849 -3.13 0.65 -3.51
N GLY A 850 -3.01 -0.67 -3.66
CA GLY A 850 -2.06 -1.49 -2.91
C GLY A 850 -2.34 -1.59 -1.40
N LYS A 851 -3.56 -1.27 -0.96
CA LYS A 851 -3.98 -1.27 0.45
C LYS A 851 -4.57 -2.59 0.91
N GLU A 852 -4.40 -2.90 2.19
CA GLU A 852 -4.84 -4.16 2.79
C GLU A 852 -6.36 -4.12 3.03
N LEU A 853 -7.08 -5.02 2.38
CA LEU A 853 -8.50 -5.24 2.63
C LEU A 853 -8.70 -6.05 3.92
N GLN A 854 -9.37 -5.46 4.91
CA GLN A 854 -9.92 -6.13 6.10
C GLN A 854 -11.23 -6.82 5.68
N ASN A 855 -11.14 -8.12 5.44
CA ASN A 855 -12.24 -8.97 5.00
C ASN A 855 -12.08 -10.40 5.54
N GLN A 856 -13.19 -11.15 5.49
CA GLN A 856 -13.25 -12.57 5.85
C GLN A 856 -12.67 -12.88 7.23
N GLU A 857 -12.88 -12.00 8.21
CA GLU A 857 -12.43 -12.19 9.58
C GLU A 857 -13.08 -13.41 10.28
N PHE A 858 -14.33 -13.73 9.93
CA PHE A 858 -15.13 -14.76 10.61
C PHE A 858 -15.21 -16.07 9.83
N SER A 859 -15.52 -17.17 10.53
CA SER A 859 -15.49 -18.55 10.00
C SER A 859 -16.47 -18.82 8.85
N ASP A 860 -17.50 -18.00 8.69
CA ASP A 860 -18.46 -18.07 7.59
C ASP A 860 -18.02 -17.27 6.35
N GLY A 861 -16.85 -16.63 6.39
CA GLY A 861 -16.33 -15.79 5.33
C GLY A 861 -16.85 -14.34 5.35
N SER A 862 -17.64 -13.94 6.36
CA SER A 862 -18.01 -12.53 6.57
C SER A 862 -16.86 -11.72 7.21
N GLY A 863 -16.88 -10.41 7.02
CA GLY A 863 -15.84 -9.50 7.46
C GLY A 863 -16.26 -8.03 7.43
N LEU A 864 -15.29 -7.13 7.56
CA LEU A 864 -15.55 -5.67 7.55
C LEU A 864 -15.72 -5.09 6.14
N GLU A 865 -15.03 -5.68 5.16
CA GLU A 865 -14.88 -5.21 3.77
C GLU A 865 -14.34 -3.76 3.69
N LEU A 866 -13.35 -3.43 4.52
CA LEU A 866 -12.74 -2.09 4.63
C LEU A 866 -11.26 -2.10 4.21
N TYR A 867 -10.82 -1.10 3.47
CA TYR A 867 -9.40 -0.90 3.17
C TYR A 867 -8.67 -0.16 4.28
N ASP A 868 -7.58 -0.72 4.76
CA ASP A 868 -6.67 -0.08 5.71
C ASP A 868 -5.62 0.77 4.97
N TYR A 869 -5.70 2.09 5.14
CA TYR A 869 -4.78 3.04 4.54
C TYR A 869 -3.59 3.42 5.44
N GLY A 870 -3.59 3.01 6.71
CA GLY A 870 -2.66 3.46 7.74
C GLY A 870 -3.34 4.43 8.70
N ALA A 871 -3.60 5.68 8.26
CA ALA A 871 -4.21 6.69 9.12
C ALA A 871 -5.74 6.55 9.31
N ARG A 872 -6.42 5.88 8.37
CA ARG A 872 -7.89 5.76 8.31
C ARG A 872 -8.31 4.44 7.66
N PHE A 873 -9.52 3.97 7.95
CA PHE A 873 -10.15 2.88 7.20
C PHE A 873 -11.14 3.46 6.18
N TYR A 874 -11.13 2.91 4.96
CA TYR A 874 -11.96 3.32 3.83
C TYR A 874 -12.98 2.23 3.49
N ASP A 875 -14.25 2.60 3.40
CA ASP A 875 -15.30 1.74 2.88
C ASP A 875 -15.49 1.98 1.36
N PRO A 876 -15.17 0.99 0.50
CA PRO A 876 -15.29 1.11 -0.95
C PRO A 876 -16.73 0.90 -1.44
N VAL A 877 -17.63 0.33 -0.63
CA VAL A 877 -19.04 0.07 -0.95
C VAL A 877 -19.81 1.39 -0.93
N ILE A 878 -19.64 2.18 0.14
CA ILE A 878 -20.25 3.52 0.28
C ILE A 878 -19.30 4.66 -0.14
N ALA A 879 -18.10 4.33 -0.61
CA ALA A 879 -17.05 5.26 -1.06
C ALA A 879 -16.63 6.35 -0.05
N ARG A 880 -16.48 5.99 1.24
CA ARG A 880 -16.21 6.97 2.31
C ARG A 880 -15.25 6.48 3.40
N TRP A 881 -14.60 7.43 4.06
CA TRP A 881 -13.79 7.17 5.25
C TRP A 881 -14.64 6.93 6.50
N THR A 882 -14.20 6.05 7.39
CA THR A 882 -14.84 5.80 8.70
C THR A 882 -14.49 6.84 9.77
N THR A 883 -13.41 7.59 9.57
CA THR A 883 -12.94 8.65 10.47
C THR A 883 -12.63 9.94 9.68
N PRO A 884 -12.64 11.12 10.33
CA PRO A 884 -12.29 12.36 9.67
C PRO A 884 -10.82 12.35 9.24
N ASP A 885 -10.54 12.96 8.10
CA ASP A 885 -9.18 13.28 7.65
C ASP A 885 -8.35 13.98 8.76
N PRO A 886 -7.19 13.43 9.18
CA PRO A 886 -6.30 14.09 10.13
C PRO A 886 -5.82 15.48 9.70
N MET A 887 -5.92 15.78 8.40
CA MET A 887 -5.49 17.02 7.73
C MET A 887 -6.69 17.83 7.17
N ALA A 888 -7.92 17.57 7.68
CA ALA A 888 -9.16 18.17 7.19
C ALA A 888 -9.14 19.71 7.09
N GLU A 889 -8.43 20.40 7.98
CA GLU A 889 -8.27 21.86 8.00
C GLU A 889 -7.50 22.43 6.80
N LEU A 890 -6.94 21.56 5.97
CA LEU A 890 -6.17 21.89 4.78
C LEU A 890 -7.03 21.67 3.51
N SER A 891 -8.09 20.86 3.63
CA SER A 891 -9.11 20.59 2.61
C SER A 891 -10.50 21.20 2.94
N ARG A 892 -10.54 22.39 3.57
CA ARG A 892 -11.76 23.05 4.14
C ARG A 892 -12.99 23.21 3.22
N ARG A 893 -12.85 22.99 1.91
CA ARG A 893 -13.95 23.07 0.93
C ARG A 893 -14.65 21.72 0.70
N TRP A 894 -14.12 20.66 1.30
CA TRP A 894 -14.56 19.28 1.14
C TRP A 894 -15.02 18.71 2.48
N SER A 895 -15.87 17.69 2.41
CA SER A 895 -16.19 16.84 3.55
C SER A 895 -14.92 16.11 4.03
N PRO A 896 -14.64 16.04 5.34
CA PRO A 896 -13.47 15.34 5.88
C PRO A 896 -13.57 13.80 5.73
N TYR A 897 -14.66 13.31 5.13
CA TYR A 897 -14.91 11.89 4.86
C TYR A 897 -14.95 11.55 3.36
N THR A 898 -14.69 12.52 2.46
CA THR A 898 -14.65 12.29 1.00
C THR A 898 -13.35 11.58 0.60
N TYR A 899 -13.46 10.53 -0.22
CA TYR A 899 -12.30 9.89 -0.85
C TYR A 899 -11.89 10.60 -2.14
N GLY A 900 -10.59 10.85 -2.31
CA GLY A 900 -10.02 11.32 -3.59
C GLY A 900 -10.67 12.58 -4.18
N LYS A 901 -11.24 13.47 -3.35
CA LYS A 901 -12.00 14.67 -3.78
C LYS A 901 -13.13 14.32 -4.77
N ASP A 902 -13.79 13.18 -4.55
CA ASP A 902 -14.82 12.56 -5.42
C ASP A 902 -14.33 12.23 -6.85
N ASN A 903 -13.02 12.13 -7.08
CA ASN A 903 -12.42 11.75 -8.37
C ASN A 903 -11.34 10.66 -8.18
N PRO A 904 -11.76 9.42 -7.87
CA PRO A 904 -10.86 8.30 -7.60
C PRO A 904 -10.10 7.81 -8.86
N ILE A 905 -10.54 8.23 -10.06
CA ILE A 905 -9.89 7.90 -11.33
C ILE A 905 -8.57 8.66 -11.51
N LYS A 906 -8.42 9.80 -10.82
CA LYS A 906 -7.26 10.70 -10.92
C LYS A 906 -6.50 10.84 -9.61
N PHE A 907 -7.19 10.85 -8.48
CA PHE A 907 -6.58 11.03 -7.17
C PHE A 907 -6.62 9.74 -6.35
N ILE A 908 -5.52 9.51 -5.67
CA ILE A 908 -5.36 8.51 -4.62
C ILE A 908 -5.08 9.25 -3.31
N ASP A 909 -5.26 8.57 -2.19
CA ASP A 909 -4.96 9.10 -0.85
C ASP A 909 -3.92 8.15 -0.21
N PRO A 910 -2.61 8.29 -0.47
CA PRO A 910 -1.64 7.20 -0.28
C PRO A 910 -1.36 6.76 1.15
N ASP A 911 -1.59 7.60 2.15
CA ASP A 911 -1.42 7.31 3.58
C ASP A 911 -2.63 7.72 4.43
N GLY A 912 -3.58 8.45 3.84
CA GLY A 912 -4.63 9.16 4.53
C GLY A 912 -4.36 10.66 4.75
N MET A 913 -3.37 11.30 4.09
CA MET A 913 -2.89 12.69 4.31
C MET A 913 -2.34 13.41 3.03
N PHE A 914 -1.56 14.53 3.16
CA PHE A 914 -1.39 15.60 2.12
C PHE A 914 -0.05 16.47 2.12
N ASP A 915 0.41 17.12 0.99
CA ASP A 915 1.50 18.16 0.72
C ASP A 915 1.55 18.66 -0.78
N GLU A 916 2.27 19.71 -1.22
CA GLU A 916 2.33 20.20 -2.64
C GLU A 916 3.75 20.59 -3.17
N LEU A 917 4.04 20.56 -4.49
CA LEU A 917 5.40 20.80 -5.07
C LEU A 917 5.56 22.01 -6.04
N TYR A 918 6.63 22.80 -5.86
CA TYR A 918 6.94 24.06 -6.59
C TYR A 918 8.44 24.19 -6.99
N ASP A 919 8.78 25.03 -7.99
CA ASP A 919 10.16 25.42 -8.31
C ASP A 919 10.60 26.75 -7.65
N GLN A 920 11.91 27.05 -7.65
CA GLN A 920 12.48 28.31 -7.12
C GLN A 920 11.90 29.60 -7.75
N LYS A 921 11.26 29.53 -8.92
CA LYS A 921 10.60 30.70 -9.55
C LYS A 921 9.15 30.84 -9.08
N GLY A 922 8.73 29.97 -8.16
CA GLY A 922 7.41 29.90 -7.55
C GLY A 922 6.37 29.21 -8.41
N LYS A 923 6.77 28.57 -9.50
CA LYS A 923 5.85 27.88 -10.39
C LYS A 923 5.55 26.48 -9.83
N LYS A 924 4.27 26.13 -9.69
CA LYS A 924 3.88 24.75 -9.36
C LYS A 924 4.45 23.79 -10.41
N ILE A 925 5.15 22.76 -9.94
CA ILE A 925 5.78 21.74 -10.80
C ILE A 925 5.23 20.35 -10.55
N GLY A 926 4.55 20.11 -9.42
CA GLY A 926 3.93 18.83 -9.11
C GLY A 926 3.07 18.82 -7.86
N GLU A 927 2.61 17.61 -7.56
CA GLU A 927 2.00 17.18 -6.30
C GLU A 927 2.77 15.90 -5.94
N ASP A 928 3.08 15.70 -4.66
CA ASP A 928 3.72 14.47 -4.19
C ASP A 928 2.67 13.43 -3.80
N GLU A 929 3.13 12.30 -3.27
CA GLU A 929 2.29 11.20 -2.76
C GLU A 929 1.40 11.60 -1.59
N ASN A 930 1.36 12.88 -1.24
CA ASN A 930 0.49 13.38 -0.21
C ASN A 930 -0.60 14.24 -0.90
N GLY A 931 -0.32 15.47 -1.33
CA GLY A 931 -1.21 16.25 -2.25
C GLY A 931 -1.82 17.64 -1.85
N ALA A 932 -1.92 18.07 -0.56
CA ALA A 932 -2.16 19.48 -0.09
C ALA A 932 -2.18 19.79 1.46
N ASN A 933 -1.16 19.51 2.31
CA ASN A 933 -1.17 19.86 3.77
C ASN A 933 -0.95 21.36 4.08
N GLY A 934 -1.33 22.24 3.16
CA GLY A 934 -0.98 23.65 3.24
C GLY A 934 0.52 23.94 3.14
N ARG A 935 1.41 22.95 2.98
CA ARG A 935 2.82 23.14 2.66
C ARG A 935 3.08 23.16 1.16
N ALA A 936 4.22 23.74 0.84
CA ALA A 936 4.78 23.87 -0.47
C ALA A 936 6.26 23.46 -0.39
N ARG A 937 6.60 22.33 -1.01
CA ARG A 937 7.98 21.91 -1.21
C ARG A 937 8.57 22.61 -2.42
N VAL A 938 9.55 23.47 -2.19
CA VAL A 938 10.28 24.15 -3.26
C VAL A 938 11.50 23.34 -3.63
N VAL A 939 11.49 22.79 -4.84
CA VAL A 939 12.60 22.03 -5.44
C VAL A 939 13.62 23.01 -6.00
N THR A 940 14.88 22.84 -5.61
CA THR A 940 15.95 23.81 -5.86
C THR A 940 16.96 23.41 -6.91
N ASP A 941 17.18 22.12 -7.13
CA ASP A 941 17.92 21.68 -8.30
C ASP A 941 17.06 21.81 -9.56
N SER A 942 17.65 22.42 -10.59
CA SER A 942 16.95 22.70 -11.84
C SER A 942 16.65 21.45 -12.68
N LYS A 943 17.39 20.34 -12.48
CA LYS A 943 17.14 19.06 -13.14
C LYS A 943 16.08 18.27 -12.38
N GLU A 944 16.13 18.20 -11.05
CA GLU A 944 15.04 17.63 -10.24
C GLU A 944 13.73 18.39 -10.50
N ALA A 945 13.75 19.72 -10.51
CA ALA A 945 12.55 20.51 -10.80
C ALA A 945 12.04 20.28 -12.25
N ALA A 946 12.93 19.99 -13.20
CA ALA A 946 12.55 19.58 -14.55
C ALA A 946 12.01 18.14 -14.59
N GLN A 947 12.50 17.24 -13.74
CA GLN A 947 12.09 15.84 -13.60
C GLN A 947 10.74 15.72 -12.89
N VAL A 948 10.52 16.38 -11.75
CA VAL A 948 9.22 16.50 -11.07
C VAL A 948 8.16 17.05 -12.03
N LYS A 949 8.54 18.05 -12.83
CA LYS A 949 7.68 18.65 -13.85
C LYS A 949 7.49 17.76 -15.08
N ALA A 950 8.46 16.90 -15.42
CA ALA A 950 8.26 15.84 -16.38
C ALA A 950 7.25 14.86 -15.78
N ASN A 951 7.54 14.19 -14.66
CA ASN A 951 6.68 13.27 -13.92
C ASN A 951 5.22 13.79 -13.76
N THR A 952 5.03 15.04 -13.37
CA THR A 952 3.69 15.66 -13.23
C THR A 952 3.00 15.85 -14.56
N LYS A 953 3.71 16.35 -15.59
CA LYS A 953 3.20 16.27 -16.96
C LYS A 953 3.14 14.81 -17.48
N ASN A 954 3.68 13.84 -16.74
CA ASN A 954 3.60 12.41 -16.97
C ASN A 954 2.46 11.70 -16.18
N ASN A 955 1.66 12.43 -15.40
CA ASN A 955 0.63 11.86 -14.52
C ASN A 955 1.23 10.82 -13.55
N SER A 956 2.53 10.97 -13.28
CA SER A 956 3.28 10.24 -12.28
C SER A 956 3.46 11.19 -11.10
N ILE A 957 2.89 10.79 -9.97
CA ILE A 957 3.08 11.47 -8.70
C ILE A 957 4.56 11.30 -8.30
N THR A 958 5.23 12.40 -7.94
CA THR A 958 6.65 12.33 -7.58
C THR A 958 6.77 12.12 -6.08
N GLN A 959 7.27 10.96 -5.65
CA GLN A 959 7.42 10.65 -4.22
C GLN A 959 8.25 11.70 -3.50
N SER A 960 7.82 12.07 -2.30
CA SER A 960 8.48 13.06 -1.44
C SER A 960 9.90 12.62 -1.06
N SER A 961 10.14 11.30 -1.00
CA SER A 961 11.44 10.64 -0.80
C SER A 961 12.39 10.77 -2.00
N SER A 962 11.87 10.99 -3.21
CA SER A 962 12.65 11.01 -4.46
C SER A 962 13.21 12.39 -4.83
N ILE A 963 12.82 13.44 -4.08
CA ILE A 963 13.24 14.83 -4.29
C ILE A 963 14.31 15.18 -3.25
N SER A 964 15.59 15.16 -3.63
CA SER A 964 16.68 15.43 -2.69
C SER A 964 16.95 16.93 -2.48
N SER A 965 16.54 17.78 -3.41
CA SER A 965 16.79 19.22 -3.35
C SER A 965 15.64 20.01 -2.72
N GLY A 966 16.01 21.02 -1.93
CA GLY A 966 15.11 22.05 -1.42
C GLY A 966 14.42 21.71 -0.10
N ALA A 967 13.31 22.41 0.20
CA ALA A 967 12.64 22.34 1.50
C ALA A 967 11.11 22.46 1.38
N SER A 968 10.37 21.88 2.32
CA SER A 968 8.92 22.04 2.48
C SER A 968 8.61 23.09 3.55
N VAL A 969 7.79 24.08 3.19
CA VAL A 969 7.43 25.25 4.00
C VAL A 969 5.94 25.53 3.86
N SER A 970 5.24 25.89 4.93
CA SER A 970 3.80 26.20 4.84
C SER A 970 3.52 27.44 3.99
N LYS A 971 2.37 27.42 3.32
CA LYS A 971 1.77 28.61 2.71
C LYS A 971 1.43 29.66 3.78
N THR A 972 1.29 29.28 5.06
CA THR A 972 1.22 30.24 6.18
C THR A 972 2.55 30.94 6.40
N ALA A 973 3.65 30.20 6.49
CA ALA A 973 5.00 30.74 6.64
C ALA A 973 5.43 31.59 5.45
N LEU A 974 5.17 31.13 4.22
CA LEU A 974 5.40 31.92 3.01
C LEU A 974 4.55 33.19 2.96
N LYS A 975 3.30 33.16 3.43
CA LYS A 975 2.43 34.34 3.52
C LYS A 975 2.92 35.32 4.57
N GLU A 976 3.31 34.84 5.75
CA GLU A 976 3.86 35.70 6.78
C GLU A 976 5.22 36.27 6.40
N SER A 977 6.03 35.53 5.63
CA SER A 977 7.27 36.06 5.05
C SER A 977 7.03 37.31 4.19
N LEU A 978 5.94 37.35 3.40
CA LEU A 978 5.54 38.55 2.67
C LEU A 978 5.02 39.66 3.59
N ASN A 979 4.29 39.30 4.65
CA ASN A 979 3.78 40.26 5.62
C ASN A 979 4.94 40.95 6.38
N ILE A 980 5.95 40.19 6.82
CA ILE A 980 7.16 40.71 7.46
C ILE A 980 7.87 41.68 6.54
N ILE A 981 8.17 41.32 5.28
CA ILE A 981 8.79 42.26 4.32
C ILE A 981 7.98 43.57 4.23
N GLY A 982 6.64 43.47 4.19
CA GLY A 982 5.76 44.63 4.19
C GLY A 982 5.83 45.47 5.47
N ARG A 983 5.96 44.85 6.64
CA ARG A 983 6.16 45.54 7.92
C ARG A 983 7.55 46.18 7.99
N THR A 984 8.62 45.45 7.67
CA THR A 984 10.00 45.95 7.61
C THR A 984 10.11 47.20 6.72
N GLN A 985 9.37 47.24 5.60
CA GLN A 985 9.32 48.38 4.69
C GLN A 985 8.39 49.54 5.13
N SER A 986 7.56 49.33 6.14
CA SER A 986 6.65 50.35 6.66
C SER A 986 7.38 51.38 7.53
N LYS A 987 6.79 52.56 7.70
CA LYS A 987 7.37 53.62 8.53
C LYS A 987 6.92 53.45 9.98
N THR A 988 7.85 53.53 10.92
CA THR A 988 7.59 53.47 12.37
C THR A 988 8.06 54.74 13.05
N ALA A 989 7.75 54.91 14.34
CA ALA A 989 8.25 56.05 15.12
C ALA A 989 9.79 56.03 15.29
N ASN A 990 10.39 54.84 15.24
CA ASN A 990 11.83 54.63 15.39
C ASN A 990 12.56 54.50 14.03
N ASP A 991 11.83 54.19 12.95
CA ASP A 991 12.30 54.18 11.56
C ASP A 991 11.35 55.00 10.66
N PRO A 992 11.53 56.33 10.57
CA PRO A 992 10.67 57.22 9.78
C PRO A 992 10.82 57.07 8.25
N SER A 993 11.84 56.32 7.81
CA SER A 993 12.13 56.08 6.40
C SER A 993 11.49 54.78 5.90
N GLY A 994 11.47 53.77 6.77
CA GLY A 994 11.08 52.40 6.45
C GLY A 994 12.25 51.61 5.86
N GLY A 995 12.26 50.31 6.12
CA GLY A 995 13.26 49.36 5.62
C GLY A 995 14.44 49.11 6.55
N LEU A 996 14.59 49.85 7.66
CA LEU A 996 15.76 49.77 8.54
C LEU A 996 15.49 49.17 9.92
N HIS A 997 14.23 48.90 10.30
CA HIS A 997 13.92 48.19 11.54
C HIS A 997 13.73 46.69 11.29
N GLY A 998 13.98 45.87 12.31
CA GLY A 998 13.77 44.43 12.26
C GLY A 998 12.32 44.03 12.57
N GLU A 999 11.86 42.95 11.97
CA GLU A 999 10.52 42.40 12.12
C GLU A 999 10.63 40.88 12.13
N SER A 1000 10.02 40.25 13.13
CA SER A 1000 10.03 38.80 13.23
C SER A 1000 8.64 38.24 13.48
N SER A 1001 8.47 36.95 13.19
CA SER A 1001 7.30 36.16 13.51
C SER A 1001 7.71 34.72 13.72
N ILE A 1002 6.86 33.99 14.42
CA ILE A 1002 6.92 32.54 14.47
C ILE A 1002 5.65 32.02 13.85
N VAL A 1003 5.78 31.12 12.89
CA VAL A 1003 4.65 30.35 12.38
C VAL A 1003 4.66 29.01 13.08
N MET A 1004 3.56 28.71 13.75
CA MET A 1004 3.34 27.48 14.50
C MET A 1004 2.91 26.36 13.57
N ASN A 1005 3.18 25.10 13.93
CA ASN A 1005 2.77 23.92 13.14
C ASN A 1005 1.25 23.83 12.92
N ASN A 1006 0.44 24.46 13.79
CA ASN A 1006 -1.01 24.60 13.64
C ASN A 1006 -1.45 25.78 12.74
N GLY A 1007 -0.52 26.48 12.09
CA GLY A 1007 -0.78 27.61 11.22
C GLY A 1007 -1.07 28.94 11.94
N ASN A 1008 -0.93 29.02 13.27
CA ASN A 1008 -0.97 30.30 13.97
C ASN A 1008 0.28 31.12 13.68
N VAL A 1009 0.11 32.41 13.45
CA VAL A 1009 1.18 33.38 13.28
C VAL A 1009 1.30 34.22 14.54
N LEU A 1010 2.46 34.18 15.16
CA LEU A 1010 2.84 35.04 16.28
C LEU A 1010 3.73 36.13 15.71
N GLN A 1011 3.43 37.40 15.98
CA GLN A 1011 4.21 38.52 15.45
C GLN A 1011 5.02 39.14 16.58
N GLY A 1012 6.33 39.29 16.34
CA GLY A 1012 7.27 39.93 17.24
C GLY A 1012 6.97 41.42 17.42
N ALA A 1013 7.61 42.04 18.41
CA ALA A 1013 7.57 43.48 18.52
C ALA A 1013 8.44 44.09 17.42
N SER A 1014 7.91 45.13 16.74
CA SER A 1014 8.66 45.88 15.73
C SER A 1014 9.94 46.46 16.33
N GLY A 1015 11.05 46.20 15.65
CA GLY A 1015 12.39 46.51 16.10
C GLY A 1015 12.72 47.99 16.20
N LYS A 1016 13.91 48.29 16.74
CA LYS A 1016 14.52 49.61 16.53
C LYS A 1016 15.17 49.66 15.15
N ALA A 1017 15.38 50.88 14.64
CA ALA A 1017 16.18 51.06 13.44
C ALA A 1017 17.61 50.51 13.65
N ALA A 1018 18.12 49.87 12.61
CA ALA A 1018 19.39 49.18 12.62
C ALA A 1018 20.58 50.11 12.82
N PHE A 1019 21.61 49.56 13.45
CA PHE A 1019 22.85 50.24 13.77
C PHE A 1019 24.05 49.39 13.33
N ILE A 1020 25.20 50.03 13.18
CA ILE A 1020 26.46 49.32 12.91
C ILE A 1020 27.08 48.95 14.26
N ASN A 1021 27.36 47.66 14.47
CA ASN A 1021 28.00 47.17 15.68
C ASN A 1021 29.52 47.40 15.68
N SER A 1022 30.21 47.01 16.76
CA SER A 1022 31.67 47.16 16.89
C SER A 1022 32.51 46.35 15.88
N ASN A 1023 31.89 45.41 15.16
CA ASN A 1023 32.52 44.56 14.15
C ASN A 1023 32.29 45.08 12.72
N ASN A 1024 31.72 46.30 12.57
CA ASN A 1024 31.24 46.87 11.30
C ASN A 1024 30.09 46.08 10.63
N GLU A 1025 29.34 45.28 11.38
CA GLU A 1025 28.16 44.57 10.89
C GLU A 1025 26.89 45.41 11.11
N LEU A 1026 26.01 45.47 10.12
CA LEU A 1026 24.69 46.10 10.27
C LEU A 1026 23.75 45.14 10.98
N GLN A 1027 23.24 45.53 12.15
CA GLN A 1027 22.27 44.74 12.92
C GLN A 1027 20.98 45.52 13.14
N ALA A 1028 19.85 44.86 12.88
CA ALA A 1028 18.56 45.27 13.43
C ALA A 1028 18.35 44.61 14.79
N ASP A 1029 17.78 45.37 15.72
CA ASP A 1029 17.26 44.85 16.99
C ASP A 1029 15.84 44.32 16.72
N GLU A 1030 15.63 43.01 16.72
CA GLU A 1030 14.33 42.38 16.50
C GLU A 1030 13.98 41.42 17.64
N THR A 1031 12.78 41.57 18.20
CA THR A 1031 12.32 40.71 19.30
C THR A 1031 11.47 39.60 18.75
N LEU A 1032 11.99 38.37 18.73
CA LEU A 1032 11.20 37.17 18.46
C LEU A 1032 9.96 37.16 19.36
N PRO A 1033 8.76 36.86 18.82
CA PRO A 1033 7.57 36.75 19.64
C PRO A 1033 7.74 35.62 20.66
N ASN A 1034 7.30 35.86 21.89
CA ASN A 1034 7.17 34.79 22.86
C ASN A 1034 6.25 33.71 22.28
N LEU A 1035 6.71 32.46 22.33
CA LEU A 1035 5.87 31.30 22.01
C LEU A 1035 4.64 31.28 22.92
N PRO A 1036 3.52 30.68 22.48
CA PRO A 1036 2.38 30.49 23.33
C PRO A 1036 2.82 29.51 24.41
N SER A 1037 2.68 29.88 25.67
CA SER A 1037 3.10 29.05 26.79
C SER A 1037 2.40 27.69 26.73
N GLY A 1038 3.19 26.62 26.70
CA GLY A 1038 2.76 25.28 26.27
C GLY A 1038 3.43 24.81 24.99
N SER A 1039 3.99 25.74 24.22
CA SER A 1039 4.71 25.48 22.98
C SER A 1039 6.20 25.80 23.11
N THR A 1040 6.98 25.07 22.33
CA THR A 1040 8.43 25.10 22.25
C THR A 1040 8.88 25.46 20.82
N PRO A 1041 10.17 25.73 20.58
CA PRO A 1041 10.66 26.04 19.24
C PRO A 1041 10.52 24.94 18.18
N ALA A 1042 10.09 23.72 18.54
CA ALA A 1042 9.73 22.68 17.57
C ALA A 1042 8.20 22.51 17.37
N ASP A 1043 7.36 23.10 18.25
CA ASP A 1043 5.95 23.33 17.96
C ASP A 1043 5.76 24.51 16.98
N ALA A 1044 6.80 25.34 16.87
CA ALA A 1044 7.00 26.27 15.78
C ALA A 1044 7.44 25.52 14.52
N GLU A 1045 6.71 25.74 13.43
CA GLU A 1045 7.05 25.25 12.11
C GLU A 1045 8.32 25.94 11.60
N THR A 1046 8.35 27.26 11.76
CA THR A 1046 9.49 28.08 11.38
C THR A 1046 9.50 29.44 12.09
N THR A 1047 10.70 29.91 12.43
CA THR A 1047 10.93 31.34 12.64
C THR A 1047 10.97 32.05 11.30
N ILE A 1048 10.55 33.31 11.29
CA ILE A 1048 10.71 34.21 10.17
C ILE A 1048 11.19 35.52 10.73
N HIS A 1049 12.34 36.03 10.29
CA HIS A 1049 12.87 37.31 10.75
C HIS A 1049 13.40 38.13 9.57
N SER A 1050 13.58 39.44 9.76
CA SER A 1050 13.87 40.34 8.65
C SER A 1050 15.28 40.89 8.69
N HIS A 1051 16.08 40.50 7.71
CA HIS A 1051 17.24 41.30 7.33
C HIS A 1051 16.76 42.60 6.71
N VAL A 1052 17.31 43.71 7.18
CA VAL A 1052 16.86 45.06 6.81
C VAL A 1052 16.78 45.26 5.31
N THR A 1053 15.62 45.74 4.86
CA THR A 1053 15.29 45.91 3.45
C THR A 1053 15.72 47.26 2.88
N GLY A 1054 16.44 48.09 3.66
CA GLY A 1054 17.10 49.31 3.24
C GLY A 1054 18.61 49.30 3.51
N THR A 1055 19.35 50.18 2.85
CA THR A 1055 20.82 50.29 2.95
C THR A 1055 21.23 51.52 3.76
N ILE A 1056 22.21 51.39 4.66
CA ILE A 1056 22.82 52.53 5.35
C ILE A 1056 24.12 52.93 4.63
N LEU A 1057 24.25 54.21 4.27
CA LEU A 1057 25.49 54.79 3.75
C LEU A 1057 26.17 55.58 4.88
N GLN A 1058 27.30 55.10 5.38
CA GLN A 1058 28.04 55.74 6.47
C GLN A 1058 29.52 55.83 6.10
N ASN A 1059 30.10 57.04 6.21
CA ASN A 1059 31.49 57.35 5.85
C ASN A 1059 31.90 56.93 4.42
N GLY A 1060 30.94 56.86 3.48
CA GLY A 1060 31.17 56.45 2.09
C GLY A 1060 31.17 54.92 1.86
N GLN A 1061 30.96 54.12 2.91
CA GLN A 1061 30.76 52.68 2.82
C GLN A 1061 29.26 52.34 2.90
N ILE A 1062 28.84 51.34 2.13
CA ILE A 1062 27.48 50.79 2.18
C ILE A 1062 27.46 49.65 3.18
N TYR A 1063 26.43 49.66 4.03
CA TYR A 1063 26.08 48.59 4.93
C TYR A 1063 24.67 48.11 4.61
N SER A 1064 24.53 46.81 4.42
CA SER A 1064 23.26 46.10 4.13
C SER A 1064 23.34 44.71 4.71
N HIS A 1065 22.27 44.22 5.34
CA HIS A 1065 22.22 42.84 5.85
C HIS A 1065 21.68 41.91 4.75
N ASP A 1066 22.39 40.81 4.49
CA ASP A 1066 22.15 39.91 3.35
C ASP A 1066 21.39 38.67 3.83
N ALA A 1067 20.18 38.44 3.33
CA ALA A 1067 19.37 37.29 3.74
C ALA A 1067 19.95 35.93 3.31
N LEU A 1068 21.00 35.92 2.47
CA LEU A 1068 21.79 34.75 2.10
C LEU A 1068 22.94 34.44 3.08
N GLN A 1069 23.18 35.28 4.07
CA GLN A 1069 24.27 35.16 5.04
C GLN A 1069 23.73 35.37 6.47
N PRO A 1070 23.35 34.29 7.18
CA PRO A 1070 22.87 34.41 8.55
C PRO A 1070 23.95 34.99 9.47
N SER A 1071 23.55 35.91 10.34
CA SER A 1071 24.39 36.51 11.36
C SER A 1071 24.80 35.50 12.46
N ASN A 1072 25.81 35.85 13.25
CA ASN A 1072 26.18 35.06 14.43
C ASN A 1072 25.02 34.96 15.46
N THR A 1073 24.14 35.96 15.50
CA THR A 1073 22.92 35.96 16.32
C THR A 1073 21.88 35.00 15.75
N ASP A 1074 21.68 34.99 14.44
CA ASP A 1074 20.74 34.11 13.75
C ASP A 1074 21.13 32.65 13.97
N GLY A 1075 22.43 32.32 13.96
CA GLY A 1075 22.94 30.99 14.25
C GLY A 1075 22.54 30.45 15.63
N GLY A 1076 22.24 31.32 16.60
CA GLY A 1076 21.67 30.94 17.90
C GLY A 1076 20.20 30.55 17.78
N THR A 1077 19.39 31.41 17.16
CA THR A 1077 17.97 31.15 16.84
C THR A 1077 17.82 29.90 15.96
N PHE A 1078 18.66 29.74 14.95
CA PHE A 1078 18.54 28.68 13.94
C PHE A 1078 18.78 27.28 14.51
N LYS A 1079 19.58 27.17 15.56
CA LYS A 1079 19.76 25.91 16.30
C LYS A 1079 18.51 25.53 17.09
N GLN A 1080 17.68 26.48 17.49
CA GLN A 1080 16.47 26.21 18.28
C GLN A 1080 15.32 25.70 17.40
N TYR A 1081 15.14 26.22 16.19
CA TYR A 1081 13.98 25.91 15.33
C TYR A 1081 14.37 25.05 14.12
N GLY A 1082 13.53 24.05 13.80
CA GLY A 1082 13.86 23.04 12.77
C GLY A 1082 13.93 23.57 11.33
N THR A 1083 13.15 24.62 11.02
CA THR A 1083 13.24 25.39 9.78
C THR A 1083 13.28 26.88 10.14
N ASN A 1084 14.08 27.67 9.44
CA ASN A 1084 14.21 29.10 9.70
C ASN A 1084 14.12 29.87 8.38
N ILE A 1085 13.52 31.05 8.42
CA ILE A 1085 13.38 31.91 7.26
C ILE A 1085 13.95 33.29 7.55
N ILE A 1086 14.88 33.73 6.70
CA ILE A 1086 15.27 35.13 6.62
C ILE A 1086 14.52 35.76 5.46
N VAL A 1087 13.88 36.89 5.71
CA VAL A 1087 13.33 37.72 4.64
C VAL A 1087 14.13 39.01 4.52
N GLY A 1088 14.42 39.45 3.31
CA GLY A 1088 15.32 40.60 3.13
C GLY A 1088 16.02 40.59 1.77
N PRO A 1089 17.05 41.44 1.61
CA PRO A 1089 17.82 41.54 0.37
C PRO A 1089 18.51 40.21 0.03
N LEU A 1090 18.37 39.74 -1.21
CA LEU A 1090 19.03 38.52 -1.70
C LEU A 1090 20.46 38.81 -2.19
N GLY A 1091 21.30 39.35 -1.31
CA GLY A 1091 22.66 39.79 -1.60
C GLY A 1091 23.04 41.09 -0.86
N GLN A 1092 24.33 41.41 -0.85
CA GLN A 1092 24.81 42.73 -0.41
C GLN A 1092 24.58 43.82 -1.46
N ALA A 1093 24.32 45.05 -1.01
CA ALA A 1093 24.17 46.22 -1.86
C ALA A 1093 25.53 46.77 -2.34
N THR A 1094 25.55 47.39 -3.52
CA THR A 1094 26.78 47.87 -4.19
C THR A 1094 26.76 49.37 -4.43
N ALA A 1095 27.93 50.00 -4.26
CA ALA A 1095 28.14 51.43 -4.50
C ALA A 1095 28.78 51.65 -5.86
N THR A 1096 28.28 52.60 -6.63
CA THR A 1096 29.00 53.15 -7.80
C THR A 1096 29.10 54.66 -7.67
N SER A 1097 30.32 55.20 -7.73
CA SER A 1097 30.54 56.64 -7.77
C SER A 1097 30.37 57.16 -9.20
N SER A 1098 29.50 58.14 -9.40
CA SER A 1098 29.43 58.87 -10.67
C SER A 1098 30.68 59.73 -10.84
N THR A 1099 31.05 60.01 -12.09
CA THR A 1099 32.10 60.98 -12.45
C THR A 1099 31.76 62.42 -12.06
N THR A 1100 30.55 62.67 -11.57
CA THR A 1100 30.05 63.96 -11.07
C THR A 1100 29.97 64.04 -9.54
N GLY A 1101 30.47 63.03 -8.81
CA GLY A 1101 30.56 63.04 -7.34
C GLY A 1101 29.32 62.56 -6.59
N GLY A 1102 28.34 61.97 -7.27
CA GLY A 1102 27.19 61.29 -6.64
C GLY A 1102 27.48 59.81 -6.39
N VAL A 1103 26.92 59.24 -5.31
CA VAL A 1103 26.96 57.79 -5.06
C VAL A 1103 25.62 57.18 -5.44
N SER A 1104 25.62 56.25 -6.38
CA SER A 1104 24.44 55.43 -6.72
C SER A 1104 24.53 54.08 -6.01
N ILE A 1105 23.54 53.80 -5.17
CA ILE A 1105 23.39 52.54 -4.44
C ILE A 1105 22.49 51.61 -5.25
N ASN A 1106 22.98 50.42 -5.57
CA ASN A 1106 22.19 49.36 -6.18
C ASN A 1106 21.99 48.22 -5.15
N GLN A 1107 20.75 48.06 -4.70
CA GLN A 1107 20.36 47.04 -3.72
C GLN A 1107 19.69 45.85 -4.44
N PRO A 1108 20.09 44.60 -4.14
CA PRO A 1108 19.41 43.43 -4.70
C PRO A 1108 17.97 43.32 -4.18
N GLY A 1109 17.11 42.73 -5.01
CA GLY A 1109 15.69 42.60 -4.69
C GLY A 1109 15.44 41.72 -3.47
N ASN A 1110 14.39 42.04 -2.72
CA ASN A 1110 14.00 41.29 -1.53
C ASN A 1110 13.41 39.92 -1.87
N GLY A 1111 13.59 38.99 -0.94
CA GLY A 1111 13.10 37.63 -1.03
C GLY A 1111 12.96 36.96 0.32
N VAL A 1112 12.82 35.64 0.27
CA VAL A 1112 12.54 34.72 1.37
C VAL A 1112 13.53 33.58 1.24
N VAL A 1113 14.39 33.41 2.25
CA VAL A 1113 15.53 32.49 2.25
C VAL A 1113 15.34 31.50 3.37
N ILE A 1114 15.28 30.22 3.03
CA ILE A 1114 14.92 29.13 3.94
C ILE A 1114 16.18 28.35 4.29
N TYR A 1115 16.41 28.18 5.59
CA TYR A 1115 17.48 27.40 6.21
C TYR A 1115 16.88 26.24 7.01
N LYS A 1116 17.64 25.15 7.17
CA LYS A 1116 17.20 23.97 7.90
C LYS A 1116 18.12 23.72 9.10
N GLY A 1117 17.55 23.73 10.31
CA GLY A 1117 18.30 23.76 11.57
C GLY A 1117 19.39 24.85 11.58
N GLY A 1118 20.50 24.57 12.26
CA GLY A 1118 21.66 25.48 12.36
C GLY A 1118 22.54 25.59 11.11
N ALA A 1119 22.05 25.23 9.91
CA ALA A 1119 22.83 25.34 8.68
C ALA A 1119 23.04 26.82 8.27
N THR A 1120 24.28 27.20 7.95
CA THR A 1120 24.62 28.56 7.48
C THR A 1120 24.48 28.74 5.97
N THR A 1121 24.21 27.65 5.23
CA THR A 1121 23.96 27.68 3.78
C THR A 1121 22.45 27.59 3.52
N PRO A 1122 21.86 28.47 2.70
CA PRO A 1122 20.43 28.46 2.44
C PRO A 1122 20.01 27.20 1.66
N THR A 1123 18.98 26.53 2.16
CA THR A 1123 18.35 25.35 1.52
C THR A 1123 17.48 25.76 0.34
N VAL A 1124 16.79 26.92 0.43
CA VAL A 1124 15.96 27.48 -0.63
C VAL A 1124 16.10 29.01 -0.65
N THR A 1125 16.19 29.59 -1.85
CA THR A 1125 16.08 31.05 -2.07
C THR A 1125 14.89 31.34 -2.97
N LEU A 1126 13.97 32.19 -2.51
CA LEU A 1126 12.78 32.62 -3.24
C LEU A 1126 12.74 34.13 -3.39
N THR A 1127 12.43 34.64 -4.59
CA THR A 1127 12.07 36.07 -4.75
C THR A 1127 10.65 36.32 -4.21
N ILE A 1128 10.31 37.56 -3.83
CA ILE A 1128 8.91 37.95 -3.51
C ILE A 1128 7.94 37.44 -4.58
N LYS A 1129 8.29 37.58 -5.87
CA LYS A 1129 7.46 37.15 -7.01
C LYS A 1129 7.29 35.63 -7.08
N ALA A 1130 8.26 34.85 -6.59
CA ALA A 1130 8.15 33.40 -6.48
C ALA A 1130 7.20 33.03 -5.33
N VAL A 1131 7.37 33.63 -4.15
CA VAL A 1131 6.48 33.41 -3.00
C VAL A 1131 5.03 33.79 -3.33
N GLN A 1132 4.81 34.94 -3.99
CA GLN A 1132 3.51 35.36 -4.51
C GLN A 1132 2.91 34.43 -5.59
N GLN A 1133 3.71 33.56 -6.24
CA GLN A 1133 3.19 32.54 -7.14
C GLN A 1133 2.85 31.24 -6.40
N ILE A 1134 3.63 30.87 -5.37
CA ILE A 1134 3.34 29.71 -4.51
C ILE A 1134 2.04 29.92 -3.72
N LEU A 1135 1.80 31.16 -3.29
CA LEU A 1135 0.61 31.55 -2.52
C LEU A 1135 -0.63 31.85 -3.36
N LYS A 1136 -0.55 31.74 -4.70
CA LYS A 1136 -1.76 31.83 -5.53
C LYS A 1136 -2.56 30.53 -5.40
N PRO A 1137 -3.90 30.64 -5.26
CA PRO A 1137 -4.79 29.48 -5.28
C PRO A 1137 -4.83 28.80 -6.65
#